data_AF-A0A484F4S4-F1
#
_entry.id   AF-A0A484F4S4-F1
#
_cell.length_a   1.000
_cell.length_b   1.000
_cell.length_c   1.000
_cell.angle_alpha   90.00
_cell.angle_beta   90.00
_cell.angle_gamma   90.00
#
_symmetry.space_group_name_H-M   'P 1'
#
loop_
_entity.id
_entity.type
_entity.pdbx_description
1 polymer ?
#
loop_
_entity_poly.entity_id
_entity_poly.type
_entity_poly.pdbx_seq_one_letter_code
_entity_poly.pdbx_strand_id
1 'polypeptide(L)'
;MKIKNMLVTLLILSALLVLVSFVGTAYAAESVKAESVEVRSEVLAYYPEFGVYVYPNNWAALYYDVKNTVHTEELYLTDSEVGWDGSASFDEVKPLAPGHVGIVYVTEPAFQKFEYDWSILIKEENPDMPPMPQMMIQEVPGPAGFAVLGFFGEPYVALSDDQITGYLSNGYSFFVEGYDDYKANKIAPLVVNDDAKYTLKTDDSLELGNGYSLFIEQIDIKGNKVHLILMKDGQKLETSIVNAEASKDWILKTTVLGDKDRQVLRVHVESVFQGSKDALVTIDGLWLVDYLNAIEVKSDVDYGKWKATHISSESLVYIAEDVALSSNSVIPLGKDWNIRVQDGFEVPNEISRGAEPKLNNRFYLFKEYTEPGKYDIRSSISDSANILQHVEPPRDPDFVIIPNPYVPGPSRINGLITPAFADVIARDSASQNLPLPDGVYTSYNFAAFYYDIDADLSTELLIAVPQSNYGGSQSFLKESPSFMYLTTTAHTDYDYVPEAGMDEDDNLINSWDSGYDIMGYFGEKYVPLNVVDADGFHIHDRSKLEKFSPLVTDDDTKYTLKTGDSLELGNGYSLSVTQIDLKGNKADLALYKDNALVTSSIVATSSSGGSGNWIYKDTVLNVKDVQLMRVHVKDVFNGGKTNLVEIDAVWLTDFKNVTELNADDEIGLLKYAGLVPLSHAVPSRMRLSELRLSEPESLLVFYLKNNLTMTDEMDVVIANSMSLKAYEFESAPDLFSIPPIGPRVMYGDTNSFKYYFYVTKEIGNFSSGNDDGDGSDNGGGNDSNESGDGSNKGSETDSPENEVNPYNLIDGVGAGAIAFWLFLLVVLVLAIYLYRRYKVSQAQK
;
A
#
# COMPACT_ATOMS: atom_id res chain seq x y z
N MET A 1 -16.16 22.13 -59.01
CA MET A 1 -17.16 21.97 -57.92
C MET A 1 -16.83 20.82 -56.98
N LYS A 2 -16.60 19.59 -57.46
CA LYS A 2 -16.27 18.42 -56.61
C LYS A 2 -15.04 18.59 -55.69
N ILE A 3 -13.97 19.24 -56.16
CA ILE A 3 -12.75 19.47 -55.35
C ILE A 3 -12.97 20.52 -54.25
N LYS A 4 -13.84 21.50 -54.48
CA LYS A 4 -14.14 22.56 -53.51
C LYS A 4 -14.94 22.01 -52.33
N ASN A 5 -15.87 21.09 -52.60
CA ASN A 5 -16.61 20.38 -51.55
C ASN A 5 -15.71 19.42 -50.79
N MET A 6 -14.79 18.72 -51.46
CA MET A 6 -13.83 17.83 -50.81
C MET A 6 -12.89 18.58 -49.84
N LEU A 7 -12.45 19.79 -50.19
CA LEU A 7 -11.63 20.63 -49.31
C LEU A 7 -12.40 21.16 -48.09
N VAL A 8 -13.68 21.51 -48.26
CA VAL A 8 -14.53 21.96 -47.15
C VAL A 8 -14.84 20.80 -46.21
N THR A 9 -15.11 19.60 -46.74
CA THR A 9 -15.29 18.40 -45.92
C THR A 9 -14.02 18.03 -45.17
N LEU A 10 -12.83 18.16 -45.80
CA LEU A 10 -11.56 17.91 -45.12
C LEU A 10 -11.29 18.92 -44.00
N LEU A 11 -11.63 20.20 -44.21
CA LEU A 11 -11.52 21.26 -43.19
C LEU A 11 -12.47 21.04 -42.00
N ILE A 12 -13.69 20.57 -42.26
CA ILE A 12 -14.66 20.22 -41.20
C ILE A 12 -14.20 18.97 -40.46
N LEU A 13 -13.66 17.97 -41.17
CA LEU A 13 -13.12 16.76 -40.54
C LEU A 13 -11.88 17.06 -39.68
N SER A 14 -11.00 17.97 -40.13
CA SER A 14 -9.86 18.43 -39.33
C SER A 14 -10.29 19.28 -38.15
N ALA A 15 -11.34 20.10 -38.28
CA ALA A 15 -11.89 20.85 -37.15
C ALA A 15 -12.58 19.93 -36.12
N LEU A 16 -13.24 18.86 -36.57
CA LEU A 16 -13.78 17.81 -35.69
C LEU A 16 -12.66 17.00 -35.04
N LEU A 17 -11.58 16.69 -35.76
CA LEU A 17 -10.41 16.00 -35.19
C LEU A 17 -9.71 16.87 -34.13
N VAL A 18 -9.66 18.19 -34.34
CA VAL A 18 -9.15 19.17 -33.37
C VAL A 18 -10.08 19.25 -32.15
N LEU A 19 -11.40 19.19 -32.34
CA LEU A 19 -12.36 19.12 -31.22
C LEU A 19 -12.23 17.80 -30.46
N VAL A 20 -12.00 16.67 -31.14
CA VAL A 20 -11.80 15.35 -30.52
C VAL A 20 -10.44 15.26 -29.82
N SER A 21 -9.39 15.94 -30.29
CA SER A 21 -8.11 16.07 -29.57
C SER A 21 -8.17 17.05 -28.39
N PHE A 22 -9.15 17.96 -28.34
CA PHE A 22 -9.43 18.80 -27.16
C PHE A 22 -10.39 18.14 -26.15
N VAL A 23 -11.06 17.05 -26.52
CA VAL A 23 -11.84 16.18 -25.62
C VAL A 23 -11.03 14.96 -25.15
N GLY A 24 -9.83 14.76 -25.71
CA GLY A 24 -8.90 13.68 -25.38
C GLY A 24 -7.78 14.07 -24.39
N THR A 25 -7.71 15.31 -23.93
CA THR A 25 -7.05 15.59 -22.65
C THR A 25 -8.10 15.31 -21.60
N ALA A 26 -8.11 14.06 -21.11
CA ALA A 26 -8.67 13.79 -19.80
C ALA A 26 -8.03 14.81 -18.85
N TYR A 27 -8.80 15.81 -18.45
CA TYR A 27 -8.60 16.40 -17.15
C TYR A 27 -8.63 15.20 -16.21
N ALA A 28 -7.46 14.84 -15.68
CA ALA A 28 -7.39 13.97 -14.54
C ALA A 28 -8.36 14.59 -13.52
N ALA A 29 -9.43 13.88 -13.22
CA ALA A 29 -10.24 14.22 -12.08
C ALA A 29 -9.26 14.29 -10.91
N GLU A 30 -9.09 15.46 -10.31
CA GLU A 30 -8.48 15.55 -9.00
C GLU A 30 -9.42 14.82 -8.04
N SER A 31 -9.22 13.51 -7.95
CA SER A 31 -9.65 12.73 -6.79
C SER A 31 -8.99 13.40 -5.59
N VAL A 32 -9.75 13.64 -4.52
CA VAL A 32 -9.13 13.99 -3.24
C VAL A 32 -8.27 12.80 -2.86
N LYS A 33 -6.95 12.95 -3.01
CA LYS A 33 -5.98 11.92 -2.66
C LYS A 33 -5.84 11.90 -1.15
N ALA A 34 -5.57 10.71 -0.60
CA ALA A 34 -5.43 10.56 0.84
C ALA A 34 -4.33 11.49 1.36
N GLU A 35 -4.61 12.23 2.43
CA GLU A 35 -3.61 13.08 3.10
C GLU A 35 -2.55 12.24 3.82
N SER A 36 -2.92 11.00 4.19
CA SER A 36 -2.01 10.00 4.73
C SER A 36 -2.42 8.57 4.33
N VAL A 37 -1.49 7.64 4.44
CA VAL A 37 -1.71 6.21 4.27
C VAL A 37 -1.35 5.51 5.58
N GLU A 38 -2.34 4.82 6.16
CA GLU A 38 -2.18 4.03 7.38
C GLU A 38 -1.85 2.57 7.02
N VAL A 39 -0.75 2.03 7.57
CA VAL A 39 -0.36 0.63 7.47
C VAL A 39 -0.38 -0.01 8.85
N ARG A 40 -1.52 -0.62 9.19
CA ARG A 40 -1.75 -1.26 10.48
C ARG A 40 -1.28 -2.71 10.56
N SER A 41 -1.04 -3.17 11.79
CA SER A 41 -0.85 -4.57 12.15
C SER A 41 -2.18 -5.33 12.07
N GLU A 42 -2.12 -6.61 12.44
CA GLU A 42 -3.32 -7.33 12.87
C GLU A 42 -4.03 -6.61 14.03
N VAL A 43 -5.36 -6.73 14.05
CA VAL A 43 -6.20 -6.21 15.13
C VAL A 43 -6.03 -7.10 16.36
N LEU A 44 -5.61 -6.49 17.47
CA LEU A 44 -5.34 -7.13 18.73
C LEU A 44 -6.49 -6.88 19.72
N ALA A 45 -6.63 -7.76 20.72
CA ALA A 45 -7.56 -7.61 21.81
C ALA A 45 -6.82 -7.60 23.15
N TYR A 46 -7.11 -6.61 24.01
CA TYR A 46 -6.55 -6.54 25.35
C TYR A 46 -7.35 -7.43 26.32
N TYR A 47 -6.66 -8.30 27.05
CA TYR A 47 -7.21 -9.12 28.14
C TYR A 47 -6.14 -9.35 29.22
N PRO A 48 -6.52 -9.69 30.47
CA PRO A 48 -5.53 -9.94 31.52
C PRO A 48 -4.59 -11.11 31.19
N GLU A 49 -3.31 -10.98 31.55
CA GLU A 49 -2.23 -11.91 31.27
C GLU A 49 -1.96 -12.11 29.75
N PHE A 50 -2.25 -11.09 28.92
CA PHE A 50 -1.97 -11.19 27.49
C PHE A 50 -0.48 -11.02 27.17
N GLY A 51 -0.05 -11.77 26.16
CA GLY A 51 1.27 -11.69 25.54
C GLY A 51 1.13 -12.05 24.07
N VAL A 52 1.49 -11.14 23.17
CA VAL A 52 1.31 -11.30 21.73
C VAL A 52 2.55 -10.84 20.98
N TYR A 53 2.97 -11.63 20.00
CA TYR A 53 4.03 -11.26 19.07
C TYR A 53 3.46 -10.64 17.80
N VAL A 54 4.10 -9.59 17.32
CA VAL A 54 3.85 -8.98 16.02
C VAL A 54 5.11 -9.16 15.18
N TYR A 55 4.94 -9.85 14.06
CA TYR A 55 6.00 -10.23 13.13
C TYR A 55 5.85 -9.48 11.80
N PRO A 56 6.91 -9.42 10.99
CA PRO A 56 6.82 -8.82 9.65
C PRO A 56 5.86 -9.59 8.72
N ASN A 57 5.56 -10.86 9.03
CA ASN A 57 4.49 -11.60 8.37
C ASN A 57 3.10 -11.00 8.59
N ASN A 58 2.80 -10.36 9.72
CA ASN A 58 1.46 -9.88 10.08
C ASN A 58 1.38 -8.37 10.35
N TRP A 59 2.49 -7.64 10.19
CA TRP A 59 2.48 -6.19 10.09
C TRP A 59 3.34 -5.71 8.93
N ALA A 60 2.67 -5.16 7.92
CA ALA A 60 3.29 -4.70 6.68
C ALA A 60 4.27 -3.52 6.86
N ALA A 61 4.23 -2.83 8.00
CA ALA A 61 5.15 -1.73 8.28
C ALA A 61 6.55 -2.20 8.68
N LEU A 62 6.73 -3.48 9.03
CA LEU A 62 8.05 -4.05 9.33
C LEU A 62 8.72 -4.57 8.06
N TYR A 63 10.05 -4.51 8.04
CA TYR A 63 10.87 -4.96 6.91
C TYR A 63 10.72 -6.46 6.67
N TYR A 64 10.46 -6.83 5.41
CA TYR A 64 10.46 -8.22 4.93
C TYR A 64 10.90 -8.26 3.47
N ASP A 65 12.02 -8.92 3.19
CA ASP A 65 12.39 -9.35 1.83
C ASP A 65 11.72 -10.69 1.53
N VAL A 66 10.64 -10.65 0.76
CA VAL A 66 9.81 -11.84 0.48
C VAL A 66 10.55 -12.82 -0.43
N LYS A 67 11.34 -12.31 -1.37
CA LYS A 67 12.13 -13.12 -2.32
C LYS A 67 13.13 -13.99 -1.57
N ASN A 68 13.85 -13.40 -0.61
CA ASN A 68 14.86 -14.11 0.16
C ASN A 68 14.32 -14.71 1.48
N THR A 69 13.06 -14.48 1.83
CA THR A 69 12.47 -14.84 3.12
C THR A 69 13.25 -14.26 4.31
N VAL A 70 13.70 -13.01 4.19
CA VAL A 70 14.52 -12.36 5.22
C VAL A 70 13.73 -11.28 5.92
N HIS A 71 13.70 -11.34 7.25
CA HIS A 71 13.18 -10.31 8.13
C HIS A 71 14.00 -10.28 9.40
N THR A 72 13.98 -9.15 10.11
CA THR A 72 14.89 -8.90 11.23
C THR A 72 14.21 -8.28 12.44
N GLU A 73 12.95 -7.88 12.31
CA GLU A 73 12.22 -7.10 13.31
C GLU A 73 11.16 -7.96 13.98
N GLU A 74 11.03 -7.82 15.30
CA GLU A 74 10.01 -8.48 16.10
C GLU A 74 9.50 -7.53 17.16
N LEU A 75 8.20 -7.58 17.44
CA LEU A 75 7.61 -6.92 18.59
C LEU A 75 6.92 -7.92 19.50
N TYR A 76 7.06 -7.72 20.81
CA TYR A 76 6.31 -8.44 21.83
C TYR A 76 5.53 -7.45 22.70
N LEU A 77 4.21 -7.63 22.76
CA LEU A 77 3.29 -6.81 23.55
C LEU A 77 2.76 -7.62 24.73
N THR A 78 2.74 -7.02 25.92
CA THR A 78 2.23 -7.68 27.13
C THR A 78 1.68 -6.68 28.14
N ASP A 79 0.82 -7.13 29.06
CA ASP A 79 0.33 -6.36 30.21
C ASP A 79 1.28 -6.42 31.43
N SER A 80 2.53 -6.82 31.22
CA SER A 80 3.52 -7.01 32.29
C SER A 80 4.83 -6.24 32.01
N GLU A 81 5.57 -5.92 33.06
CA GLU A 81 6.93 -5.39 32.93
C GLU A 81 7.82 -6.39 32.16
N VAL A 82 8.61 -5.88 31.22
CA VAL A 82 9.44 -6.68 30.30
C VAL A 82 10.93 -6.39 30.51
N GLY A 83 11.74 -7.45 30.48
CA GLY A 83 13.19 -7.36 30.48
C GLY A 83 13.77 -7.16 29.08
N TRP A 84 15.06 -6.80 29.02
CA TRP A 84 15.79 -6.60 27.75
C TRP A 84 15.98 -7.87 26.92
N ASP A 85 15.84 -9.05 27.51
CA ASP A 85 15.96 -10.36 26.84
C ASP A 85 14.61 -10.87 26.31
N GLY A 86 13.58 -10.02 26.30
CA GLY A 86 12.21 -10.40 25.91
C GLY A 86 11.54 -11.40 26.86
N SER A 87 12.23 -11.85 27.91
CA SER A 87 11.64 -12.73 28.91
C SER A 87 10.84 -11.91 29.91
N ALA A 88 9.57 -12.25 30.08
CA ALA A 88 8.87 -11.95 31.33
C ALA A 88 9.63 -12.73 32.41
N SER A 89 10.36 -12.04 33.29
CA SER A 89 11.24 -12.73 34.25
C SER A 89 10.44 -13.81 35.00
N PHE A 90 10.81 -15.08 34.80
CA PHE A 90 10.03 -16.24 35.28
C PHE A 90 9.85 -16.24 36.80
N ASP A 91 10.64 -15.45 37.53
CA ASP A 91 10.63 -15.41 38.98
C ASP A 91 9.84 -14.22 39.58
N GLU A 92 9.44 -13.20 38.81
CA GLU A 92 8.55 -12.11 39.29
C GLU A 92 7.97 -11.29 38.09
N VAL A 93 6.97 -11.84 37.39
CA VAL A 93 6.20 -11.07 36.39
C VAL A 93 5.40 -10.01 37.13
N LYS A 94 5.85 -8.75 37.05
CA LYS A 94 5.13 -7.62 37.64
C LYS A 94 4.11 -7.12 36.61
N PRO A 95 2.80 -7.24 36.89
CA PRO A 95 1.79 -6.69 35.97
C PRO A 95 1.88 -5.16 35.95
N LEU A 96 1.66 -4.59 34.78
CA LEU A 96 1.49 -3.14 34.60
C LEU A 96 0.16 -2.68 35.19
N ALA A 97 -0.06 -1.37 35.19
CA ALA A 97 -1.37 -0.83 35.55
C ALA A 97 -2.45 -1.37 34.58
N PRO A 98 -3.66 -1.70 35.04
CA PRO A 98 -4.72 -2.18 34.15
C PRO A 98 -4.97 -1.22 32.99
N GLY A 99 -5.03 -1.77 31.76
CA GLY A 99 -5.17 -0.99 30.53
C GLY A 99 -3.85 -0.44 29.98
N HIS A 100 -2.71 -0.83 30.55
CA HIS A 100 -1.39 -0.44 30.06
C HIS A 100 -0.71 -1.62 29.36
N VAL A 101 0.11 -1.30 28.37
CA VAL A 101 0.86 -2.28 27.58
C VAL A 101 2.34 -1.93 27.58
N GLY A 102 3.18 -2.94 27.82
CA GLY A 102 4.61 -2.93 27.60
C GLY A 102 4.91 -3.50 26.22
N ILE A 103 5.79 -2.85 25.47
CA ILE A 103 6.16 -3.25 24.11
C ILE A 103 7.67 -3.38 24.02
N VAL A 104 8.15 -4.57 23.65
CA VAL A 104 9.56 -4.83 23.31
C VAL A 104 9.67 -4.82 21.80
N TYR A 105 10.58 -4.02 21.26
CA TYR A 105 11.00 -4.06 19.86
C TYR A 105 12.43 -4.60 19.80
N VAL A 106 12.62 -5.68 19.06
CA VAL A 106 13.93 -6.32 18.84
C VAL A 106 14.25 -6.24 17.35
N THR A 107 15.49 -5.93 17.02
CA THR A 107 16.01 -6.22 15.70
C THR A 107 17.44 -6.76 15.69
N GLU A 108 17.65 -7.79 14.86
CA GLU A 108 18.91 -8.52 14.71
C GLU A 108 19.25 -8.63 13.23
N PRO A 109 20.50 -8.34 12.80
CA PRO A 109 20.85 -8.46 11.39
C PRO A 109 20.64 -9.88 10.89
N ALA A 110 20.22 -10.01 9.64
CA ALA A 110 20.08 -11.29 8.94
C ALA A 110 20.91 -11.31 7.67
N PHE A 111 21.35 -12.50 7.25
CA PHE A 111 22.05 -12.69 6.00
C PHE A 111 21.09 -12.50 4.82
N GLN A 112 21.43 -11.59 3.92
CA GLN A 112 20.79 -11.44 2.62
C GLN A 112 21.81 -11.66 1.52
N LYS A 113 21.47 -12.52 0.56
CA LYS A 113 22.33 -12.83 -0.58
C LYS A 113 22.43 -11.61 -1.50
N PHE A 114 23.60 -11.43 -2.11
CA PHE A 114 23.69 -10.56 -3.28
C PHE A 114 22.84 -11.11 -4.43
N GLU A 115 22.25 -10.22 -5.23
CA GLU A 115 21.58 -10.65 -6.47
C GLU A 115 22.59 -11.30 -7.41
N TYR A 116 23.74 -10.64 -7.62
CA TYR A 116 24.82 -11.22 -8.39
C TYR A 116 25.60 -12.29 -7.60
N ASP A 117 25.92 -13.41 -8.25
CA ASP A 117 26.62 -14.52 -7.64
C ASP A 117 28.12 -14.25 -7.44
N TRP A 118 28.46 -13.74 -6.26
CA TRP A 118 29.84 -13.61 -5.77
C TRP A 118 30.26 -14.72 -4.79
N SER A 119 29.68 -15.91 -4.90
CA SER A 119 29.93 -17.05 -3.99
C SER A 119 31.38 -17.19 -3.52
N ILE A 120 31.56 -17.47 -2.23
CA ILE A 120 32.87 -17.66 -1.61
C ILE A 120 33.12 -19.12 -1.26
N LEU A 121 34.38 -19.54 -1.20
CA LEU A 121 34.74 -20.88 -0.76
C LEU A 121 34.67 -20.98 0.77
N ILE A 122 33.73 -21.77 1.29
CA ILE A 122 33.54 -22.04 2.72
C ILE A 122 34.14 -23.40 3.09
N LYS A 123 34.66 -23.50 4.31
CA LYS A 123 35.18 -24.76 4.87
C LYS A 123 34.04 -25.52 5.52
N GLU A 124 33.68 -26.68 4.99
CA GLU A 124 32.73 -27.58 5.66
C GLU A 124 33.46 -28.39 6.75
N GLU A 125 33.15 -28.14 8.01
CA GLU A 125 33.44 -29.10 9.08
C GLU A 125 32.20 -29.97 9.30
N ASN A 126 32.31 -31.27 9.01
CA ASN A 126 31.25 -32.22 9.31
C ASN A 126 31.22 -32.49 10.83
N PRO A 127 30.17 -32.06 11.57
CA PRO A 127 30.14 -32.15 13.03
C PRO A 127 30.03 -33.60 13.55
N ASP A 128 29.62 -34.55 12.71
CA ASP A 128 29.48 -35.97 13.07
C ASP A 128 30.75 -36.81 12.74
N MET A 129 31.77 -36.21 12.12
CA MET A 129 33.05 -36.87 11.88
C MET A 129 34.10 -36.53 12.96
N PRO A 130 34.93 -37.49 13.39
CA PRO A 130 36.08 -37.17 14.23
C PRO A 130 37.00 -36.17 13.52
N PRO A 131 37.71 -35.28 14.26
CA PRO A 131 38.47 -34.19 13.68
C PRO A 131 39.37 -34.68 12.54
N MET A 132 39.07 -34.22 11.33
CA MET A 132 39.84 -34.61 10.16
C MET A 132 41.23 -33.98 10.21
N PRO A 133 42.30 -34.66 9.76
CA PRO A 133 43.59 -34.00 9.53
C PRO A 133 43.37 -32.80 8.59
N GLN A 134 44.04 -31.67 8.84
CA GLN A 134 43.92 -30.42 8.06
C GLN A 134 44.01 -30.57 6.53
N MET A 135 44.49 -31.71 6.02
CA MET A 135 44.59 -32.05 4.60
C MET A 135 43.27 -32.57 3.96
N MET A 136 42.15 -32.61 4.68
CA MET A 136 40.84 -33.09 4.17
C MET A 136 39.67 -32.11 4.33
N ILE A 137 39.93 -30.84 4.68
CA ILE A 137 38.87 -29.82 4.70
C ILE A 137 38.43 -29.55 3.25
N GLN A 138 37.17 -29.84 2.92
CA GLN A 138 36.61 -29.56 1.61
C GLN A 138 36.13 -28.11 1.59
N GLU A 139 36.65 -27.34 0.64
CA GLU A 139 36.15 -26.00 0.34
C GLU A 139 35.04 -26.12 -0.69
N VAL A 140 33.81 -25.73 -0.31
CA VAL A 140 32.63 -25.71 -1.19
C VAL A 140 32.19 -24.26 -1.40
N PRO A 141 31.66 -23.88 -2.58
CA PRO A 141 31.08 -22.55 -2.75
C PRO A 141 29.86 -22.37 -1.85
N GLY A 142 29.86 -21.32 -1.02
CA GLY A 142 28.73 -20.85 -0.22
C GLY A 142 28.25 -19.49 -0.72
N PRO A 143 26.96 -19.15 -0.51
CA PRO A 143 26.40 -17.91 -1.01
C PRO A 143 26.99 -16.71 -0.29
N ALA A 144 27.42 -15.71 -1.05
CA ALA A 144 27.92 -14.45 -0.53
C ALA A 144 26.79 -13.42 -0.41
N GLY A 145 26.90 -12.53 0.57
CA GLY A 145 25.88 -11.54 0.86
C GLY A 145 26.32 -10.45 1.82
N PHE A 146 25.34 -9.80 2.43
CA PHE A 146 25.47 -8.69 3.37
C PHE A 146 24.48 -8.87 4.52
N ALA A 147 24.73 -8.18 5.64
CA ALA A 147 23.86 -8.24 6.81
C ALA A 147 22.79 -7.16 6.67
N VAL A 148 21.56 -7.55 6.35
CA VAL A 148 20.43 -6.63 6.31
C VAL A 148 19.83 -6.46 7.70
N LEU A 149 19.28 -5.29 7.98
CA LEU A 149 18.62 -4.93 9.24
C LEU A 149 17.47 -3.96 8.95
N GLY A 150 16.24 -4.38 9.21
CA GLY A 150 15.10 -3.49 9.39
C GLY A 150 15.25 -2.69 10.67
N PHE A 151 15.14 -1.36 10.59
CA PHE A 151 15.20 -0.47 11.75
C PHE A 151 14.01 0.49 11.74
N PHE A 152 13.03 0.22 12.62
CA PHE A 152 11.71 0.86 12.64
C PHE A 152 10.99 0.78 11.28
N GLY A 153 11.03 -0.39 10.65
CA GLY A 153 10.36 -0.68 9.38
C GLY A 153 11.10 -0.24 8.13
N GLU A 154 12.27 0.40 8.27
CA GLU A 154 13.09 0.86 7.15
C GLU A 154 14.29 -0.08 6.94
N PRO A 155 14.62 -0.46 5.69
CA PRO A 155 15.74 -1.36 5.41
C PRO A 155 17.09 -0.65 5.49
N TYR A 156 18.02 -1.25 6.24
CA TYR A 156 19.42 -0.86 6.30
C TYR A 156 20.34 -2.06 6.12
N VAL A 157 21.61 -1.78 5.89
CA VAL A 157 22.71 -2.75 5.95
C VAL A 157 23.54 -2.49 7.20
N ALA A 158 23.72 -3.51 8.03
CA ALA A 158 24.69 -3.51 9.12
C ALA A 158 26.11 -3.61 8.52
N LEU A 159 26.94 -2.61 8.79
CA LEU A 159 28.24 -2.46 8.11
C LEU A 159 29.22 -3.56 8.50
N SER A 160 29.81 -4.22 7.51
CA SER A 160 30.82 -5.28 7.66
C SER A 160 32.15 -4.92 7.00
N ASP A 161 33.23 -5.56 7.43
CA ASP A 161 34.56 -5.41 6.80
C ASP A 161 34.62 -6.06 5.41
N ASP A 162 33.86 -7.13 5.18
CA ASP A 162 33.82 -7.86 3.91
C ASP A 162 32.41 -8.40 3.66
N GLN A 163 32.22 -9.03 2.50
CA GLN A 163 31.07 -9.89 2.26
C GLN A 163 30.98 -10.96 3.35
N ILE A 164 29.75 -11.28 3.71
CA ILE A 164 29.45 -12.34 4.66
C ILE A 164 28.91 -13.55 3.90
N THR A 165 28.84 -14.69 4.58
CA THR A 165 28.22 -15.91 4.04
C THR A 165 27.22 -16.45 5.04
N GLY A 166 26.15 -17.02 4.50
CA GLY A 166 25.09 -17.63 5.28
C GLY A 166 24.47 -18.79 4.53
N TYR A 167 23.37 -19.30 5.06
CA TYR A 167 22.50 -20.24 4.37
C TYR A 167 21.06 -20.01 4.81
N LEU A 168 20.13 -20.36 3.92
CA LEU A 168 18.70 -20.34 4.20
C LEU A 168 18.27 -21.75 4.60
N SER A 169 17.56 -21.89 5.71
CA SER A 169 16.99 -23.16 6.15
C SER A 169 15.60 -22.92 6.74
N ASN A 170 14.59 -23.61 6.21
CA ASN A 170 13.18 -23.49 6.63
C ASN A 170 12.66 -22.04 6.66
N GLY A 171 13.11 -21.19 5.73
CA GLY A 171 12.72 -19.77 5.71
C GLY A 171 13.40 -18.91 6.78
N TYR A 172 14.46 -19.39 7.41
CA TYR A 172 15.31 -18.63 8.30
C TYR A 172 16.70 -18.46 7.69
N SER A 173 17.26 -17.26 7.83
CA SER A 173 18.63 -16.95 7.45
C SER A 173 19.56 -17.24 8.62
N PHE A 174 20.65 -17.95 8.36
CA PHE A 174 21.71 -18.21 9.33
C PHE A 174 23.04 -17.69 8.80
N PHE A 175 23.83 -17.05 9.66
CA PHE A 175 25.23 -16.76 9.35
C PHE A 175 26.08 -18.02 9.54
N VAL A 176 27.15 -18.14 8.75
CA VAL A 176 28.20 -19.12 9.03
C VAL A 176 29.14 -18.53 10.09
N GLU A 177 29.36 -19.28 11.18
CA GLU A 177 30.23 -18.87 12.28
C GLU A 177 31.61 -18.43 11.77
N GLY A 178 32.07 -17.26 12.20
CA GLY A 178 33.37 -16.69 11.82
C GLY A 178 33.36 -15.86 10.52
N TYR A 179 32.18 -15.68 9.91
CA TYR A 179 31.96 -14.79 8.76
C TYR A 179 30.93 -13.67 9.06
N ASP A 180 30.72 -13.38 10.34
CA ASP A 180 29.68 -12.52 10.91
C ASP A 180 30.22 -11.19 11.47
N ASP A 181 31.24 -10.59 10.85
CA ASP A 181 31.80 -9.27 11.28
C ASP A 181 30.92 -8.08 10.85
N TYR A 182 29.61 -8.15 11.11
CA TYR A 182 28.71 -7.02 10.96
C TYR A 182 28.56 -6.25 12.26
N LYS A 183 27.97 -5.05 12.19
CA LYS A 183 27.69 -4.21 13.36
C LYS A 183 26.26 -3.67 13.31
N ALA A 184 25.34 -4.30 14.04
CA ALA A 184 23.94 -3.89 14.14
C ALA A 184 23.77 -2.42 14.57
N ASN A 185 24.70 -1.88 15.37
CA ASN A 185 24.70 -0.48 15.79
C ASN A 185 25.38 0.50 14.81
N LYS A 186 25.83 0.05 13.64
CA LYS A 186 26.40 0.92 12.59
C LYS A 186 25.83 0.52 11.23
N ILE A 187 24.86 1.29 10.78
CA ILE A 187 23.98 0.92 9.68
C ILE A 187 24.01 1.95 8.55
N ALA A 188 23.74 1.55 7.32
CA ALA A 188 23.63 2.45 6.18
C ALA A 188 22.47 2.03 5.25
N PRO A 189 21.73 2.97 4.63
CA PRO A 189 20.68 2.62 3.68
C PRO A 189 21.24 1.81 2.50
N LEU A 190 20.51 0.79 2.03
CA LEU A 190 20.83 0.10 0.79
C LEU A 190 20.49 1.01 -0.41
N VAL A 191 21.40 1.13 -1.38
CA VAL A 191 21.19 1.92 -2.60
C VAL A 191 20.86 1.03 -3.78
N VAL A 192 21.67 -0.02 -4.01
CA VAL A 192 21.43 -1.00 -5.08
C VAL A 192 21.93 -2.38 -4.65
N ASN A 193 21.22 -3.43 -5.08
CA ASN A 193 21.62 -4.83 -5.06
C ASN A 193 21.01 -5.45 -6.32
N ASP A 194 21.80 -5.64 -7.38
CA ASP A 194 21.29 -5.91 -8.73
C ASP A 194 22.26 -6.75 -9.56
N ASP A 195 21.71 -7.63 -10.39
CA ASP A 195 22.41 -8.50 -11.32
C ASP A 195 22.02 -8.26 -12.81
N ALA A 196 21.23 -7.22 -13.08
CA ALA A 196 20.85 -6.84 -14.43
C ALA A 196 22.07 -6.41 -15.26
N LYS A 197 22.01 -6.68 -16.57
CA LYS A 197 23.10 -6.35 -17.50
C LYS A 197 22.97 -4.93 -18.05
N TYR A 198 23.95 -4.09 -17.74
CA TYR A 198 24.11 -2.73 -18.24
C TYR A 198 25.26 -2.66 -19.25
N THR A 199 25.00 -2.18 -20.46
CA THR A 199 26.04 -1.95 -21.48
C THR A 199 26.22 -0.46 -21.70
N LEU A 200 27.41 0.04 -21.37
CA LEU A 200 27.74 1.46 -21.32
C LEU A 200 28.94 1.78 -22.23
N LYS A 201 29.04 3.02 -22.69
CA LYS A 201 30.16 3.61 -23.44
C LYS A 201 31.00 4.51 -22.55
N THR A 202 32.16 4.92 -23.06
CA THR A 202 32.91 6.03 -22.45
C THR A 202 32.04 7.28 -22.41
N ASP A 203 32.15 8.02 -21.30
CA ASP A 203 31.35 9.19 -20.94
C ASP A 203 29.88 8.89 -20.57
N ASP A 204 29.44 7.63 -20.56
CA ASP A 204 28.14 7.26 -20.00
C ASP A 204 28.19 7.24 -18.45
N SER A 205 27.02 7.49 -17.84
CA SER A 205 26.78 7.39 -16.40
C SER A 205 25.62 6.43 -16.17
N LEU A 206 25.78 5.50 -15.24
CA LEU A 206 24.70 4.64 -14.74
C LEU A 206 24.22 5.18 -13.40
N GLU A 207 22.98 5.68 -13.35
CA GLU A 207 22.34 6.09 -12.10
C GLU A 207 22.07 4.89 -11.21
N LEU A 208 22.53 4.94 -9.96
CA LEU A 208 22.39 3.86 -8.98
C LEU A 208 21.31 4.14 -7.94
N GLY A 209 20.85 5.39 -7.82
CA GLY A 209 19.88 5.84 -6.81
C GLY A 209 20.50 6.70 -5.72
N ASN A 210 19.66 7.43 -4.97
CA ASN A 210 20.06 8.37 -3.91
C ASN A 210 21.19 9.33 -4.35
N GLY A 211 21.18 9.79 -5.61
CA GLY A 211 22.20 10.69 -6.16
C GLY A 211 23.55 10.02 -6.45
N TYR A 212 23.69 8.70 -6.26
CA TYR A 212 24.88 7.95 -6.67
C TYR A 212 24.81 7.57 -8.14
N SER A 213 25.96 7.62 -8.81
CA SER A 213 26.10 7.11 -10.18
C SER A 213 27.48 6.54 -10.45
N LEU A 214 27.57 5.63 -11.42
CA LEU A 214 28.80 5.01 -11.89
C LEU A 214 29.16 5.54 -13.28
N PHE A 215 30.21 6.34 -13.35
CA PHE A 215 30.65 7.00 -14.58
C PHE A 215 31.79 6.22 -15.25
N ILE A 216 31.68 6.05 -16.57
CA ILE A 216 32.68 5.34 -17.39
C ILE A 216 33.69 6.33 -17.97
N GLU A 217 34.77 6.58 -17.24
CA GLU A 217 35.76 7.59 -17.64
C GLU A 217 36.58 7.17 -18.86
N GLN A 218 36.99 5.90 -18.93
CA GLN A 218 37.83 5.45 -20.04
C GLN A 218 37.80 3.93 -20.22
N ILE A 219 37.94 3.48 -21.47
CA ILE A 219 38.23 2.09 -21.82
C ILE A 219 39.66 2.00 -22.40
N ASP A 220 40.44 1.01 -21.95
CA ASP A 220 41.82 0.78 -22.44
C ASP A 220 41.79 0.43 -23.94
N ILE A 221 42.80 0.88 -24.67
CA ILE A 221 43.04 0.61 -26.10
C ILE A 221 43.03 -0.89 -26.41
N LYS A 222 43.44 -1.73 -25.45
CA LYS A 222 43.39 -3.20 -25.59
C LYS A 222 41.99 -3.80 -25.44
N GLY A 223 41.03 -3.05 -24.89
CA GLY A 223 39.67 -3.50 -24.68
C GLY A 223 39.50 -4.51 -23.56
N ASN A 224 40.36 -4.52 -22.54
CA ASN A 224 40.25 -5.43 -21.40
C ASN A 224 40.17 -4.73 -20.04
N LYS A 225 40.23 -3.39 -20.01
CA LYS A 225 40.13 -2.61 -18.78
C LYS A 225 39.21 -1.43 -18.95
N VAL A 226 38.54 -1.07 -17.87
CA VAL A 226 37.68 0.11 -17.76
C VAL A 226 38.09 0.92 -16.53
N HIS A 227 38.06 2.24 -16.65
CA HIS A 227 38.24 3.19 -15.57
C HIS A 227 36.86 3.69 -15.14
N LEU A 228 36.46 3.34 -13.92
CA LEU A 228 35.15 3.63 -13.34
C LEU A 228 35.29 4.68 -12.25
N ILE A 229 34.35 5.64 -12.20
CA ILE A 229 34.25 6.61 -11.12
C ILE A 229 32.91 6.43 -10.40
N LEU A 230 32.95 6.30 -9.07
CA LEU A 230 31.76 6.43 -8.24
C LEU A 230 31.52 7.92 -7.96
N MET A 231 30.33 8.38 -8.28
CA MET A 231 29.88 9.76 -8.12
C MET A 231 28.76 9.86 -7.08
N LYS A 232 28.64 11.00 -6.42
CA LYS A 232 27.49 11.41 -5.59
C LYS A 232 27.15 12.85 -5.90
N ASP A 233 25.92 13.11 -6.36
CA ASP A 233 25.42 14.44 -6.71
C ASP A 233 26.37 15.19 -7.66
N GLY A 234 26.89 14.47 -8.66
CA GLY A 234 27.85 15.00 -9.65
C GLY A 234 29.28 15.19 -9.12
N GLN A 235 29.56 14.86 -7.86
CA GLN A 235 30.90 14.91 -7.27
C GLN A 235 31.57 13.54 -7.26
N LYS A 236 32.85 13.50 -7.66
CA LYS A 236 33.67 12.29 -7.62
C LYS A 236 33.97 11.88 -6.18
N LEU A 237 33.61 10.65 -5.82
CA LEU A 237 33.96 10.03 -4.53
C LEU A 237 35.23 9.20 -4.65
N GLU A 238 35.25 8.23 -5.55
CA GLU A 238 36.34 7.26 -5.69
C GLU A 238 36.48 6.78 -7.14
N THR A 239 37.65 6.27 -7.50
CA THR A 239 37.88 5.70 -8.84
C THR A 239 38.62 4.38 -8.79
N SER A 240 38.39 3.51 -9.77
CA SER A 240 39.11 2.25 -9.92
C SER A 240 39.29 1.85 -11.38
N ILE A 241 40.38 1.12 -11.66
CA ILE A 241 40.60 0.48 -12.96
C ILE A 241 40.32 -1.01 -12.80
N VAL A 242 39.27 -1.49 -13.46
CA VAL A 242 38.85 -2.90 -13.41
C VAL A 242 39.37 -3.62 -14.65
N ASN A 243 39.91 -4.83 -14.47
CA ASN A 243 40.41 -5.66 -15.57
C ASN A 243 39.48 -6.85 -15.79
N ALA A 244 38.66 -6.77 -16.83
CA ALA A 244 37.64 -7.76 -17.17
C ALA A 244 38.21 -9.14 -17.56
N GLU A 245 39.53 -9.32 -17.65
CA GLU A 245 40.17 -10.63 -17.91
C GLU A 245 40.86 -11.24 -16.69
N ALA A 246 41.16 -10.45 -15.65
CA ALA A 246 41.98 -10.89 -14.53
C ALA A 246 41.31 -10.70 -13.15
N SER A 247 40.67 -9.55 -12.94
CA SER A 247 39.96 -9.20 -11.71
C SER A 247 38.81 -8.31 -12.11
N LYS A 248 37.65 -8.97 -12.27
CA LYS A 248 36.43 -8.38 -12.80
C LYS A 248 35.67 -7.56 -11.77
N ASP A 249 36.06 -7.62 -10.50
CA ASP A 249 35.37 -6.95 -9.41
C ASP A 249 36.10 -5.66 -9.01
N TRP A 250 35.34 -4.58 -8.83
CA TRP A 250 35.75 -3.45 -8.00
C TRP A 250 35.06 -3.58 -6.64
N ILE A 251 35.84 -3.72 -5.58
CA ILE A 251 35.38 -3.64 -4.19
C ILE A 251 35.93 -2.35 -3.58
N LEU A 252 35.06 -1.48 -3.09
CA LEU A 252 35.45 -0.30 -2.32
C LEU A 252 35.28 -0.57 -0.84
N LYS A 253 36.38 -0.44 -0.10
CA LYS A 253 36.39 -0.42 1.36
C LYS A 253 36.89 0.94 1.85
N THR A 254 36.23 1.52 2.84
CA THR A 254 36.58 2.84 3.36
C THR A 254 36.34 2.94 4.86
N THR A 255 36.73 4.07 5.46
CA THR A 255 36.39 4.36 6.86
C THR A 255 34.97 4.90 6.95
N VAL A 256 34.11 4.24 7.71
CA VAL A 256 32.71 4.67 7.95
C VAL A 256 32.47 4.66 9.45
N LEU A 257 31.94 5.78 9.98
CA LEU A 257 31.66 5.92 11.43
C LEU A 257 32.87 5.54 12.33
N GLY A 258 34.07 5.93 11.90
CA GLY A 258 35.33 5.66 12.61
C GLY A 258 35.89 4.24 12.45
N ASP A 259 35.14 3.31 11.86
CA ASP A 259 35.59 1.95 11.59
C ASP A 259 36.24 1.88 10.22
N LYS A 260 37.45 1.33 10.18
CA LYS A 260 38.22 1.17 8.95
C LYS A 260 37.70 -0.03 8.16
N ASP A 261 38.10 -0.05 6.90
CA ASP A 261 37.98 -1.20 6.00
C ASP A 261 36.55 -1.74 5.81
N ARG A 262 35.53 -0.89 6.00
CA ARG A 262 34.12 -1.26 5.78
C ARG A 262 33.82 -1.29 4.28
N GLN A 263 33.27 -2.39 3.79
CA GLN A 263 32.87 -2.52 2.39
C GLN A 263 31.60 -1.71 2.10
N VAL A 264 31.65 -0.88 1.06
CA VAL A 264 30.53 0.03 0.73
C VAL A 264 30.04 -0.09 -0.70
N LEU A 265 30.88 -0.58 -1.62
CA LEU A 265 30.53 -0.79 -3.03
C LEU A 265 31.13 -2.10 -3.54
N ARG A 266 30.38 -2.78 -4.40
CA ARG A 266 30.87 -3.84 -5.28
C ARG A 266 30.32 -3.68 -6.70
N VAL A 267 31.19 -3.84 -7.70
CA VAL A 267 30.84 -3.82 -9.11
C VAL A 267 31.48 -5.01 -9.82
N HIS A 268 30.72 -5.83 -10.52
CA HIS A 268 31.23 -6.83 -11.46
C HIS A 268 31.23 -6.29 -12.89
N VAL A 269 32.38 -6.37 -13.56
CA VAL A 269 32.53 -6.04 -14.97
C VAL A 269 32.63 -7.35 -15.76
N GLU A 270 31.52 -7.76 -16.36
CA GLU A 270 31.44 -8.97 -17.18
C GLU A 270 32.47 -8.93 -18.31
N SER A 271 32.48 -7.84 -19.06
CA SER A 271 33.32 -7.70 -20.25
C SER A 271 33.63 -6.24 -20.59
N VAL A 272 34.75 -6.05 -21.28
CA VAL A 272 35.12 -4.80 -21.94
C VAL A 272 35.36 -5.13 -23.41
N PHE A 273 34.94 -4.25 -24.30
CA PHE A 273 35.05 -4.43 -25.73
C PHE A 273 35.59 -3.16 -26.39
N GLN A 274 36.67 -3.30 -27.16
CA GLN A 274 37.19 -2.23 -27.99
C GLN A 274 36.90 -2.52 -29.47
N GLY A 275 35.86 -1.89 -29.99
CA GLY A 275 35.51 -1.93 -31.41
C GLY A 275 36.25 -0.87 -32.23
N SER A 276 36.11 -0.96 -33.56
CA SER A 276 36.66 0.03 -34.49
C SER A 276 35.93 1.38 -34.46
N LYS A 277 34.74 1.42 -33.87
CA LYS A 277 33.86 2.59 -33.80
C LYS A 277 33.45 2.91 -32.36
N ASP A 278 33.09 1.89 -31.59
CA ASP A 278 32.58 2.03 -30.23
C ASP A 278 33.46 1.22 -29.27
N ALA A 279 33.65 1.75 -28.06
CA ALA A 279 34.18 1.01 -26.92
C ALA A 279 33.04 0.82 -25.92
N LEU A 280 32.87 -0.39 -25.41
CA LEU A 280 31.76 -0.78 -24.56
C LEU A 280 32.28 -1.48 -23.30
N VAL A 281 31.56 -1.31 -22.20
CA VAL A 281 31.70 -2.09 -20.98
C VAL A 281 30.34 -2.69 -20.64
N THR A 282 30.33 -3.95 -20.20
CA THR A 282 29.14 -4.60 -19.65
C THR A 282 29.35 -4.83 -18.16
N ILE A 283 28.41 -4.33 -17.36
CA ILE A 283 28.33 -4.50 -15.91
C ILE A 283 27.08 -5.33 -15.63
N ASP A 284 27.19 -6.35 -14.80
CA ASP A 284 26.11 -7.29 -14.47
C ASP A 284 26.06 -7.66 -12.99
N GLY A 285 26.80 -6.94 -12.14
CA GLY A 285 26.71 -7.10 -10.69
C GLY A 285 26.96 -5.77 -10.00
N LEU A 286 25.99 -5.29 -9.23
CA LEU A 286 26.04 -4.01 -8.53
C LEU A 286 25.55 -4.19 -7.09
N TRP A 287 26.33 -3.69 -6.15
CA TRP A 287 25.90 -3.54 -4.77
C TRP A 287 26.49 -2.26 -4.16
N LEU A 288 25.66 -1.41 -3.55
CA LEU A 288 26.09 -0.15 -2.93
C LEU A 288 25.22 0.16 -1.71
N VAL A 289 25.85 0.67 -0.66
CA VAL A 289 25.18 1.30 0.48
C VAL A 289 25.48 2.80 0.51
N ASP A 290 24.53 3.61 1.01
CA ASP A 290 24.72 5.04 1.23
C ASP A 290 25.55 5.26 2.49
N TYR A 291 26.84 4.94 2.38
CA TYR A 291 27.79 5.03 3.48
C TYR A 291 28.06 6.47 3.95
N LEU A 292 27.68 7.47 3.15
CA LEU A 292 27.79 8.88 3.52
C LEU A 292 26.67 9.29 4.50
N ASN A 293 25.51 8.64 4.38
CA ASN A 293 24.38 8.77 5.31
C ASN A 293 24.29 7.61 6.31
N ALA A 294 25.43 6.97 6.63
CA ALA A 294 25.50 5.93 7.64
C ALA A 294 25.18 6.49 9.05
N ILE A 295 24.53 5.67 9.86
CA ILE A 295 24.02 6.00 11.19
C ILE A 295 24.73 5.11 12.22
N GLU A 296 25.29 5.74 13.24
CA GLU A 296 25.68 5.03 14.47
C GLU A 296 24.50 5.07 15.43
N VAL A 297 23.91 3.91 15.72
CA VAL A 297 22.79 3.77 16.65
C VAL A 297 23.30 3.96 18.06
N LYS A 298 22.70 4.89 18.79
CA LYS A 298 23.07 5.25 20.16
C LYS A 298 21.85 5.19 21.07
N SER A 299 22.11 4.91 22.35
CA SER A 299 21.06 4.79 23.36
C SER A 299 20.50 6.14 23.85
N ASP A 300 21.15 7.25 23.52
CA ASP A 300 20.77 8.61 23.91
C ASP A 300 19.90 9.33 22.86
N VAL A 301 19.58 8.67 21.74
CA VAL A 301 18.66 9.20 20.73
C VAL A 301 17.22 9.04 21.23
N ASP A 302 16.46 10.14 21.19
CA ASP A 302 15.04 10.15 21.52
C ASP A 302 14.20 9.65 20.33
N TYR A 303 13.62 8.46 20.49
CA TYR A 303 12.66 7.89 19.54
C TYR A 303 11.23 7.92 20.10
N GLY A 304 10.89 8.88 20.97
CA GLY A 304 9.57 9.01 21.55
C GLY A 304 9.40 8.12 22.78
N LYS A 305 8.45 7.18 22.75
CA LYS A 305 8.22 6.24 23.87
C LYS A 305 9.26 5.12 23.93
N TRP A 306 10.01 4.91 22.85
CA TRP A 306 11.03 3.86 22.75
C TRP A 306 12.29 4.21 23.54
N LYS A 307 12.58 3.45 24.60
CA LYS A 307 13.83 3.53 25.34
C LYS A 307 14.79 2.45 24.89
N ALA A 308 16.00 2.82 24.49
CA ALA A 308 17.05 1.86 24.18
C ALA A 308 17.49 1.12 25.46
N THR A 309 17.32 -0.20 25.50
CA THR A 309 17.73 -1.05 26.64
C THR A 309 18.94 -1.90 26.32
N HIS A 310 19.12 -2.28 25.05
CA HIS A 310 20.30 -3.00 24.57
C HIS A 310 20.69 -2.48 23.18
N ILE A 311 21.93 -2.02 23.02
CA ILE A 311 22.49 -1.57 21.74
C ILE A 311 23.89 -2.18 21.62
N SER A 312 24.05 -3.14 20.71
CA SER A 312 25.31 -3.86 20.51
C SER A 312 25.62 -4.04 19.02
N SER A 313 26.75 -4.70 18.72
CA SER A 313 27.06 -5.12 17.35
C SER A 313 26.18 -6.27 16.85
N GLU A 314 25.49 -6.97 17.76
CA GLU A 314 24.72 -8.17 17.47
C GLU A 314 23.23 -7.87 17.33
N SER A 315 22.68 -6.99 18.19
CA SER A 315 21.25 -6.69 18.22
C SER A 315 20.94 -5.32 18.79
N LEU A 316 19.72 -4.84 18.48
CA LEU A 316 19.15 -3.62 19.02
C LEU A 316 17.82 -3.96 19.71
N VAL A 317 17.63 -3.47 20.95
CA VAL A 317 16.40 -3.66 21.73
C VAL A 317 15.93 -2.32 22.28
N TYR A 318 14.66 -2.01 22.00
CA TYR A 318 13.94 -0.86 22.53
C TYR A 318 12.70 -1.30 23.28
N ILE A 319 12.36 -0.60 24.37
CA ILE A 319 11.16 -0.90 25.15
C ILE A 319 10.32 0.36 25.33
N ALA A 320 9.01 0.23 25.08
CA ALA A 320 7.98 1.17 25.53
C ALA A 320 7.23 0.52 26.72
N GLU A 321 7.71 0.73 27.94
CA GLU A 321 7.33 -0.04 29.14
C GLU A 321 5.92 0.23 29.70
N ASP A 322 5.33 1.39 29.39
CA ASP A 322 4.12 1.87 30.09
C ASP A 322 3.22 2.70 29.17
N VAL A 323 2.59 2.02 28.20
CA VAL A 323 1.68 2.66 27.24
C VAL A 323 0.25 2.49 27.70
N ALA A 324 -0.32 3.55 28.28
CA ALA A 324 -1.73 3.58 28.71
C ALA A 324 -2.67 3.59 27.51
N LEU A 325 -3.52 2.57 27.37
CA LEU A 325 -4.58 2.52 26.37
C LEU A 325 -5.81 3.28 26.88
N SER A 326 -6.34 4.18 26.05
CA SER A 326 -7.53 4.97 26.35
C SER A 326 -8.57 4.83 25.25
N SER A 327 -9.85 4.82 25.62
CA SER A 327 -10.97 4.79 24.66
C SER A 327 -10.83 5.86 23.59
N ASN A 328 -11.10 5.49 22.33
CA ASN A 328 -11.10 6.37 21.17
C ASN A 328 -9.84 7.25 21.10
N SER A 329 -8.68 6.61 21.05
CA SER A 329 -7.41 7.33 21.05
C SER A 329 -6.40 6.82 20.03
N VAL A 330 -5.59 7.75 19.53
CA VAL A 330 -4.37 7.49 18.77
C VAL A 330 -3.19 7.84 19.66
N ILE A 331 -2.35 6.85 19.95
CA ILE A 331 -1.23 6.98 20.88
C ILE A 331 0.08 6.92 20.09
N PRO A 332 0.84 8.02 19.98
CA PRO A 332 2.12 8.01 19.30
C PRO A 332 3.17 7.25 20.11
N LEU A 333 3.85 6.31 19.46
CA LEU A 333 5.01 5.60 20.00
C LEU A 333 6.32 6.28 19.59
N GLY A 334 6.34 6.94 18.43
CA GLY A 334 7.52 7.54 17.81
C GLY A 334 7.93 6.79 16.55
N LYS A 335 8.79 7.39 15.72
CA LYS A 335 9.18 6.84 14.40
C LYS A 335 7.96 6.53 13.50
N ASP A 336 6.97 7.42 13.54
CA ASP A 336 5.71 7.34 12.79
C ASP A 336 4.83 6.13 13.15
N TRP A 337 5.21 5.39 14.21
CA TRP A 337 4.42 4.29 14.76
C TRP A 337 3.47 4.81 15.83
N ASN A 338 2.25 4.29 15.80
CA ASN A 338 1.14 4.69 16.63
C ASN A 338 0.33 3.45 17.06
N ILE A 339 -0.53 3.63 18.06
CA ILE A 339 -1.58 2.65 18.43
C ILE A 339 -2.93 3.32 18.24
N ARG A 340 -3.86 2.67 17.52
CA ARG A 340 -5.28 3.06 17.52
C ARG A 340 -6.02 2.17 18.50
N VAL A 341 -6.82 2.79 19.38
CA VAL A 341 -7.63 2.10 20.39
C VAL A 341 -9.10 2.36 20.12
N GLN A 342 -9.89 1.28 20.17
CA GLN A 342 -11.34 1.29 19.98
C GLN A 342 -12.05 2.28 20.92
N ASP A 343 -13.14 2.89 20.45
CA ASP A 343 -14.11 3.54 21.34
C ASP A 343 -14.84 2.52 22.25
N GLY A 344 -15.26 2.98 23.42
CA GLY A 344 -15.76 2.12 24.48
C GLY A 344 -14.72 1.18 25.11
N PHE A 345 -13.41 1.39 24.91
CA PHE A 345 -12.36 0.59 25.55
C PHE A 345 -12.50 0.72 27.08
N GLU A 346 -12.79 -0.40 27.73
CA GLU A 346 -12.96 -0.47 29.17
C GLU A 346 -11.82 -1.25 29.82
N VAL A 347 -11.12 -0.60 30.74
CA VAL A 347 -10.11 -1.25 31.57
C VAL A 347 -10.77 -2.36 32.42
N PRO A 348 -10.41 -3.65 32.23
CA PRO A 348 -11.04 -4.73 32.98
C PRO A 348 -10.77 -4.57 34.49
N ASN A 349 -11.83 -4.34 35.27
CA ASN A 349 -11.70 -4.09 36.72
C ASN A 349 -11.48 -5.37 37.56
N GLU A 350 -11.64 -6.58 37.01
CA GLU A 350 -11.45 -7.84 37.76
C GLU A 350 -10.82 -8.96 36.91
N ILE A 351 -9.68 -9.48 37.41
CA ILE A 351 -9.01 -10.71 36.93
C ILE A 351 -9.77 -11.92 37.48
N SER A 352 -10.98 -12.17 36.98
CA SER A 352 -11.66 -13.43 37.29
C SER A 352 -11.17 -14.49 36.29
N ARG A 353 -10.36 -15.45 36.76
CA ARG A 353 -10.01 -16.66 35.99
C ARG A 353 -11.30 -17.29 35.43
N GLY A 354 -11.48 -17.22 34.11
CA GLY A 354 -12.65 -17.77 33.42
C GLY A 354 -13.82 -16.79 33.21
N ALA A 355 -13.66 -15.49 33.46
CA ALA A 355 -14.57 -14.49 32.89
C ALA A 355 -14.32 -14.44 31.37
N GLU A 356 -15.39 -14.54 30.58
CA GLU A 356 -15.27 -14.33 29.13
C GLU A 356 -14.73 -12.90 28.91
N PRO A 357 -13.65 -12.72 28.12
CA PRO A 357 -13.17 -11.39 27.80
C PRO A 357 -14.34 -10.59 27.23
N LYS A 358 -14.57 -9.36 27.74
CA LYS A 358 -15.46 -8.44 27.05
C LYS A 358 -14.89 -8.28 25.64
N LEU A 359 -15.68 -8.62 24.63
CA LEU A 359 -15.28 -8.73 23.21
C LEU A 359 -14.82 -7.40 22.57
N ASN A 360 -14.68 -6.33 23.35
CA ASN A 360 -14.73 -4.92 22.91
C ASN A 360 -13.52 -4.08 23.40
N ASN A 361 -12.34 -4.69 23.55
CA ASN A 361 -11.13 -3.95 23.93
C ASN A 361 -10.06 -4.06 22.84
N ARG A 362 -10.38 -3.59 21.64
CA ARG A 362 -9.51 -3.75 20.47
C ARG A 362 -8.53 -2.60 20.31
N PHE A 363 -7.37 -2.93 19.76
CA PHE A 363 -6.37 -1.95 19.34
C PHE A 363 -5.49 -2.54 18.25
N TYR A 364 -4.77 -1.71 17.52
CA TYR A 364 -3.73 -2.17 16.60
C TYR A 364 -2.58 -1.17 16.56
N LEU A 365 -1.39 -1.64 16.19
CA LEU A 365 -0.27 -0.77 15.87
C LEU A 365 -0.40 -0.32 14.42
N PHE A 366 0.04 0.89 14.09
CA PHE A 366 0.11 1.32 12.70
C PHE A 366 1.26 2.28 12.46
N LYS A 367 1.75 2.28 11.22
CA LYS A 367 2.65 3.31 10.70
C LYS A 367 1.86 4.22 9.77
N GLU A 368 2.00 5.52 9.96
CA GLU A 368 1.37 6.53 9.12
C GLU A 368 2.38 7.12 8.14
N TYR A 369 2.04 7.13 6.86
CA TYR A 369 2.79 7.81 5.82
C TYR A 369 2.07 9.08 5.43
N THR A 370 2.76 10.21 5.39
CA THR A 370 2.21 11.53 5.01
C THR A 370 2.93 12.15 3.82
N GLU A 371 4.09 11.60 3.45
CA GLU A 371 4.87 12.08 2.32
C GLU A 371 4.19 11.73 0.99
N PRO A 372 4.29 12.59 -0.04
CA PRO A 372 3.77 12.25 -1.36
C PRO A 372 4.47 11.01 -1.94
N GLY A 373 3.68 10.03 -2.37
CA GLY A 373 4.24 8.76 -2.82
C GLY A 373 3.18 7.74 -3.22
N LYS A 374 3.66 6.60 -3.73
CA LYS A 374 2.88 5.37 -3.89
C LYS A 374 3.24 4.42 -2.76
N TYR A 375 2.24 3.91 -2.07
CA TYR A 375 2.39 3.05 -0.91
C TYR A 375 1.64 1.75 -1.12
N ASP A 376 2.38 0.64 -1.10
CA ASP A 376 1.79 -0.69 -1.19
C ASP A 376 1.42 -1.20 0.20
N ILE A 377 0.13 -1.38 0.42
CA ILE A 377 -0.41 -1.94 1.66
C ILE A 377 -0.62 -3.43 1.41
N ARG A 378 0.27 -4.28 1.95
CA ARG A 378 0.21 -5.73 1.74
C ARG A 378 -0.63 -6.46 2.78
N SER A 379 -1.08 -7.65 2.40
CA SER A 379 -1.59 -8.68 3.30
C SER A 379 -0.46 -9.35 4.07
N SER A 380 -0.84 -10.24 5.00
CA SER A 380 0.09 -11.22 5.53
C SER A 380 0.67 -12.09 4.40
N ILE A 381 1.88 -12.61 4.62
CA ILE A 381 2.58 -13.44 3.64
C ILE A 381 2.14 -14.89 3.81
N SER A 382 1.68 -15.51 2.74
CA SER A 382 1.31 -16.94 2.72
C SER A 382 2.40 -17.79 2.07
N ASP A 383 2.50 -19.03 2.54
CA ASP A 383 3.35 -20.08 1.98
C ASP A 383 2.49 -21.14 1.28
N SER A 384 2.72 -21.37 -0.02
CA SER A 384 1.98 -22.39 -0.78
C SER A 384 2.19 -23.81 -0.26
N ALA A 385 3.30 -24.09 0.44
CA ALA A 385 3.62 -25.40 0.98
C ALA A 385 2.77 -25.76 2.22
N ASN A 386 2.41 -24.78 3.05
CA ASN A 386 1.61 -24.98 4.26
C ASN A 386 0.14 -25.30 3.95
N ILE A 387 -0.37 -24.78 2.83
CA ILE A 387 -1.76 -25.01 2.41
C ILE A 387 -2.00 -26.48 2.03
N LEU A 388 -0.92 -27.26 1.78
CA LEU A 388 -0.98 -28.67 1.42
C LEU A 388 -0.95 -29.63 2.63
N GLN A 389 -0.56 -29.17 3.83
CA GLN A 389 -0.29 -30.06 4.98
C GLN A 389 -1.49 -30.26 5.94
N HIS A 390 -2.51 -29.39 5.91
CA HIS A 390 -3.58 -29.38 6.89
C HIS A 390 -4.88 -30.13 6.50
N VAL A 391 -4.89 -30.86 5.38
CA VAL A 391 -6.05 -31.68 4.98
C VAL A 391 -5.83 -33.13 5.38
N GLU A 392 -6.09 -33.49 6.64
CA GLU A 392 -6.30 -34.92 6.96
C GLU A 392 -7.54 -35.44 6.21
N PRO A 393 -7.49 -36.65 5.61
CA PRO A 393 -8.67 -37.25 5.00
C PRO A 393 -9.84 -37.36 5.98
N PRO A 394 -11.02 -36.78 5.70
CA PRO A 394 -12.21 -37.20 6.42
C PRO A 394 -12.44 -38.68 6.15
N ARG A 395 -12.83 -39.43 7.19
CA ARG A 395 -13.12 -40.88 7.11
C ARG A 395 -14.35 -41.24 6.24
N ASP A 396 -14.93 -40.27 5.54
CA ASP A 396 -16.20 -40.41 4.82
C ASP A 396 -16.00 -40.10 3.33
N PRO A 397 -16.18 -41.08 2.42
CA PRO A 397 -15.82 -40.97 1.00
C PRO A 397 -16.78 -40.10 0.14
N ASP A 398 -17.79 -39.45 0.74
CA ASP A 398 -18.80 -38.68 0.01
C ASP A 398 -18.51 -37.16 -0.08
N PHE A 399 -17.35 -36.69 0.40
CA PHE A 399 -16.98 -35.28 0.37
C PHE A 399 -16.12 -34.93 -0.85
N VAL A 400 -16.71 -34.19 -1.79
CA VAL A 400 -16.00 -33.66 -2.96
C VAL A 400 -15.67 -32.18 -2.73
N ILE A 401 -14.39 -31.86 -2.61
CA ILE A 401 -13.87 -30.49 -2.73
C ILE A 401 -13.89 -30.15 -4.22
N ILE A 402 -14.85 -29.34 -4.67
CA ILE A 402 -14.72 -28.67 -5.96
C ILE A 402 -15.10 -27.20 -5.80
N PRO A 403 -14.16 -26.25 -5.90
CA PRO A 403 -14.46 -24.99 -6.54
C PRO A 403 -14.60 -25.33 -8.03
N ASN A 404 -15.76 -25.82 -8.47
CA ASN A 404 -15.90 -26.27 -9.85
C ASN A 404 -15.79 -25.06 -10.79
N PRO A 405 -14.73 -24.91 -11.62
CA PRO A 405 -14.63 -23.81 -12.58
C PRO A 405 -15.67 -23.93 -13.71
N TYR A 406 -16.49 -24.99 -13.69
CA TYR A 406 -17.48 -25.35 -14.70
C TYR A 406 -18.93 -25.21 -14.22
N VAL A 407 -19.22 -24.28 -13.31
CA VAL A 407 -20.61 -23.92 -12.99
C VAL A 407 -20.97 -22.57 -13.62
N PRO A 408 -21.31 -22.54 -14.93
CA PRO A 408 -21.87 -21.35 -15.53
C PRO A 408 -23.34 -21.27 -15.12
N GLY A 409 -23.63 -20.39 -14.17
CA GLY A 409 -24.97 -19.87 -13.95
C GLY A 409 -25.32 -19.61 -12.48
N PRO A 410 -26.08 -18.53 -12.19
CA PRO A 410 -26.45 -18.11 -10.83
C PRO A 410 -27.27 -19.15 -10.04
N SER A 411 -27.78 -20.21 -10.68
CA SER A 411 -28.68 -21.21 -10.08
C SER A 411 -27.99 -22.39 -9.40
N ARG A 412 -26.65 -22.41 -9.28
CA ARG A 412 -25.88 -23.56 -8.76
C ARG A 412 -24.82 -23.21 -7.71
N ILE A 413 -24.84 -22.00 -7.17
CA ILE A 413 -23.89 -21.51 -6.16
C ILE A 413 -24.38 -21.92 -4.75
N ASN A 414 -24.35 -23.21 -4.43
CA ASN A 414 -24.65 -23.73 -3.09
C ASN A 414 -23.36 -24.28 -2.46
N GLY A 415 -22.95 -23.74 -1.31
CA GLY A 415 -21.81 -24.22 -0.53
C GLY A 415 -20.45 -23.74 -1.02
N LEU A 416 -20.27 -22.42 -1.20
CA LEU A 416 -19.00 -21.79 -1.58
C LEU A 416 -17.90 -22.10 -0.55
N ILE A 417 -18.24 -21.99 0.73
CA ILE A 417 -17.40 -22.40 1.86
C ILE A 417 -17.82 -23.82 2.23
N THR A 418 -16.89 -24.78 2.15
CA THR A 418 -17.19 -26.17 2.50
C THR A 418 -17.24 -26.37 4.02
N PRO A 419 -18.01 -27.34 4.54
CA PRO A 419 -18.00 -27.66 5.97
C PRO A 419 -16.61 -28.02 6.52
N ALA A 420 -15.74 -28.64 5.71
CA ALA A 420 -14.38 -28.97 6.13
C ALA A 420 -13.49 -27.72 6.27
N PHE A 421 -13.59 -26.79 5.33
CA PHE A 421 -12.89 -25.51 5.41
C PHE A 421 -13.44 -24.64 6.54
N ALA A 422 -14.76 -24.65 6.74
CA ALA A 422 -15.41 -24.04 7.89
C ALA A 422 -14.96 -24.65 9.22
N ASP A 423 -14.78 -25.97 9.30
CA ASP A 423 -14.27 -26.64 10.50
C ASP A 423 -12.80 -26.29 10.78
N VAL A 424 -11.96 -26.08 9.76
CA VAL A 424 -10.58 -25.60 9.93
C VAL A 424 -10.59 -24.18 10.50
N ILE A 425 -11.35 -23.28 9.86
CA ILE A 425 -11.50 -21.90 10.33
C ILE A 425 -12.06 -21.87 11.75
N ALA A 426 -13.12 -22.62 12.04
CA ALA A 426 -13.77 -22.62 13.35
C ALA A 426 -12.93 -23.27 14.46
N ARG A 427 -12.06 -24.25 14.15
CA ARG A 427 -11.15 -24.85 15.13
C ARG A 427 -10.03 -23.90 15.51
N ASP A 428 -9.52 -23.15 14.54
CA ASP A 428 -8.48 -22.17 14.78
C ASP A 428 -9.10 -20.88 15.39
N SER A 429 -10.22 -20.38 14.89
CA SER A 429 -10.86 -19.15 15.40
C SER A 429 -11.57 -19.30 16.77
N ALA A 430 -11.77 -20.52 17.28
CA ALA A 430 -12.48 -20.77 18.56
C ALA A 430 -11.77 -20.20 19.80
N SER A 431 -10.49 -19.81 19.68
CA SER A 431 -9.86 -18.87 20.60
C SER A 431 -9.63 -17.56 19.85
N GLN A 432 -10.08 -16.44 20.41
CA GLN A 432 -10.15 -15.12 19.77
C GLN A 432 -8.82 -14.55 19.21
N ASN A 433 -7.69 -15.28 19.31
CA ASN A 433 -6.32 -14.83 18.96
C ASN A 433 -5.48 -15.83 18.13
N LEU A 434 -6.07 -16.90 17.58
CA LEU A 434 -5.31 -17.76 16.67
C LEU A 434 -5.28 -17.14 15.26
N PRO A 435 -4.13 -17.20 14.55
CA PRO A 435 -4.00 -16.67 13.21
C PRO A 435 -4.97 -17.38 12.25
N LEU A 436 -5.49 -16.65 11.26
CA LEU A 436 -6.28 -17.25 10.19
C LEU A 436 -5.42 -18.26 9.40
N PRO A 437 -6.03 -19.30 8.81
CA PRO A 437 -5.30 -20.25 7.98
C PRO A 437 -4.57 -19.55 6.82
N ASP A 438 -3.39 -20.07 6.45
CA ASP A 438 -2.63 -19.59 5.29
C ASP A 438 -3.52 -19.54 4.03
N GLY A 439 -3.43 -18.43 3.29
CA GLY A 439 -4.26 -18.16 2.12
C GLY A 439 -5.67 -17.63 2.41
N VAL A 440 -6.00 -17.29 3.67
CA VAL A 440 -7.27 -16.63 4.03
C VAL A 440 -7.00 -15.21 4.50
N TYR A 441 -7.59 -14.23 3.81
CA TYR A 441 -7.35 -12.82 4.06
C TYR A 441 -8.65 -12.08 4.35
N THR A 442 -8.68 -11.37 5.47
CA THR A 442 -9.76 -10.48 5.90
C THR A 442 -9.16 -9.13 6.26
N SER A 443 -9.97 -8.19 6.72
CA SER A 443 -9.41 -6.92 7.20
C SER A 443 -8.41 -7.10 8.33
N TYR A 444 -8.47 -8.17 9.12
CA TYR A 444 -7.54 -8.36 10.23
C TYR A 444 -6.11 -8.55 9.75
N ASN A 445 -5.87 -9.37 8.73
CA ASN A 445 -4.53 -9.70 8.23
C ASN A 445 -4.26 -9.12 6.83
N PHE A 446 -5.13 -8.23 6.34
CA PHE A 446 -4.90 -7.44 5.14
C PHE A 446 -5.30 -5.98 5.39
N ALA A 447 -4.29 -5.15 5.66
CA ALA A 447 -4.48 -3.75 6.08
C ALA A 447 -5.22 -2.88 5.06
N ALA A 448 -5.17 -3.27 3.78
CA ALA A 448 -5.86 -2.58 2.71
C ALA A 448 -7.39 -2.72 2.78
N PHE A 449 -7.91 -3.83 3.32
CA PHE A 449 -9.35 -4.06 3.39
C PHE A 449 -10.01 -3.15 4.43
N TYR A 450 -11.24 -2.74 4.10
CA TYR A 450 -12.05 -1.90 4.97
C TYR A 450 -12.20 -2.51 6.36
N TYR A 451 -11.88 -1.71 7.38
CA TYR A 451 -12.11 -2.03 8.78
C TYR A 451 -12.55 -0.78 9.54
N ASP A 452 -13.64 -0.90 10.27
CA ASP A 452 -14.01 0.02 11.32
C ASP A 452 -13.65 -0.63 12.67
N ILE A 453 -12.74 -0.01 13.41
CA ILE A 453 -12.33 -0.55 14.71
C ILE A 453 -13.42 -0.40 15.76
N ASP A 454 -14.13 0.72 15.76
CA ASP A 454 -15.08 1.11 16.80
C ASP A 454 -16.29 0.20 16.76
N ALA A 455 -16.79 -0.08 15.55
CA ALA A 455 -17.92 -0.96 15.32
C ALA A 455 -17.52 -2.43 15.06
N ASP A 456 -16.21 -2.75 14.98
CA ASP A 456 -15.69 -4.06 14.55
C ASP A 456 -16.31 -4.51 13.20
N LEU A 457 -16.33 -3.61 12.23
CA LEU A 457 -16.96 -3.87 10.94
C LEU A 457 -15.90 -4.18 9.90
N SER A 458 -16.04 -5.35 9.27
CA SER A 458 -15.34 -5.68 8.04
C SER A 458 -16.30 -6.26 7.01
N THR A 459 -15.89 -6.20 5.74
CA THR A 459 -16.77 -6.51 4.61
C THR A 459 -16.12 -7.39 3.56
N GLU A 460 -14.79 -7.56 3.58
CA GLU A 460 -14.03 -8.19 2.50
C GLU A 460 -13.34 -9.47 2.95
N LEU A 461 -13.39 -10.48 2.09
CA LEU A 461 -12.72 -11.77 2.26
C LEU A 461 -12.08 -12.21 0.96
N LEU A 462 -10.81 -12.57 1.03
CA LEU A 462 -10.07 -13.15 -0.08
C LEU A 462 -9.54 -14.52 0.34
N ILE A 463 -9.83 -15.53 -0.48
CA ILE A 463 -9.38 -16.90 -0.27
C ILE A 463 -8.49 -17.29 -1.45
N ALA A 464 -7.30 -17.76 -1.13
CA ALA A 464 -6.23 -18.16 -2.03
C ALA A 464 -5.77 -19.59 -1.72
N VAL A 465 -6.68 -20.56 -1.80
CA VAL A 465 -6.34 -21.98 -1.56
C VAL A 465 -6.19 -22.75 -2.88
N PRO A 466 -5.25 -23.71 -2.97
CA PRO A 466 -5.12 -24.59 -4.11
C PRO A 466 -6.34 -25.51 -4.23
N GLN A 467 -6.74 -25.78 -5.48
CA GLN A 467 -7.70 -26.87 -5.74
C GLN A 467 -7.03 -28.21 -5.44
N SER A 468 -7.42 -28.87 -4.35
CA SER A 468 -7.13 -30.29 -4.20
C SER A 468 -8.24 -31.12 -4.85
N ASN A 469 -7.90 -31.88 -5.89
CA ASN A 469 -8.79 -32.90 -6.43
C ASN A 469 -8.95 -34.02 -5.40
N TYR A 470 -10.02 -33.98 -4.61
CA TYR A 470 -10.44 -35.11 -3.79
C TYR A 470 -11.22 -36.11 -4.67
N GLY A 471 -10.48 -36.88 -5.48
CA GLY A 471 -11.05 -37.88 -6.38
C GLY A 471 -9.96 -38.70 -7.06
N GLY A 472 -9.82 -39.96 -6.66
CA GLY A 472 -8.78 -40.86 -7.17
C GLY A 472 -8.75 -40.93 -8.69
N SER A 473 -7.54 -40.81 -9.24
CA SER A 473 -7.22 -40.94 -10.67
C SER A 473 -7.88 -39.87 -11.55
N GLN A 474 -7.29 -38.67 -11.59
CA GLN A 474 -6.75 -38.02 -12.79
C GLN A 474 -5.76 -36.92 -12.37
N SER A 475 -4.58 -36.92 -13.00
CA SER A 475 -3.52 -35.93 -12.84
C SER A 475 -3.89 -34.59 -13.47
N PHE A 476 -3.27 -33.51 -12.98
CA PHE A 476 -3.30 -32.10 -13.41
C PHE A 476 -4.58 -31.35 -12.97
N LEU A 477 -4.51 -30.38 -12.02
CA LEU A 477 -3.84 -29.08 -12.12
C LEU A 477 -3.05 -28.78 -10.83
N LYS A 478 -1.72 -28.67 -10.94
CA LYS A 478 -0.79 -28.75 -9.81
C LYS A 478 -0.08 -27.42 -9.47
N GLU A 479 -0.40 -26.29 -10.10
CA GLU A 479 0.49 -25.10 -10.06
C GLU A 479 -0.24 -23.74 -10.05
N SER A 480 -1.49 -23.67 -9.59
CA SER A 480 -2.25 -22.41 -9.58
C SER A 480 -3.15 -22.30 -8.35
N PRO A 481 -2.97 -21.30 -7.46
CA PRO A 481 -4.02 -20.97 -6.50
C PRO A 481 -5.27 -20.53 -7.27
N SER A 482 -6.43 -21.05 -6.86
CA SER A 482 -7.71 -20.47 -7.26
C SER A 482 -8.03 -19.36 -6.27
N PHE A 483 -8.26 -18.14 -6.77
CA PHE A 483 -8.65 -17.02 -5.94
C PHE A 483 -10.17 -16.83 -5.97
N MET A 484 -10.72 -16.59 -4.79
CA MET A 484 -12.08 -16.14 -4.60
C MET A 484 -12.06 -14.89 -3.76
N TYR A 485 -12.64 -13.82 -4.28
CA TYR A 485 -12.85 -12.58 -3.55
C TYR A 485 -14.35 -12.42 -3.28
N LEU A 486 -14.68 -12.06 -2.06
CA LEU A 486 -16.03 -11.81 -1.60
C LEU A 486 -16.09 -10.46 -0.93
N THR A 487 -17.19 -9.76 -1.13
CA THR A 487 -17.50 -8.56 -0.35
C THR A 487 -18.98 -8.46 -0.01
N THR A 488 -19.27 -7.70 1.03
CA THR A 488 -20.61 -7.47 1.56
C THR A 488 -20.80 -6.07 2.11
N THR A 489 -22.01 -5.77 2.59
CA THR A 489 -22.34 -4.57 3.36
C THR A 489 -22.15 -4.76 4.86
N ALA A 490 -21.66 -3.71 5.51
CA ALA A 490 -21.84 -3.46 6.93
C ALA A 490 -22.72 -2.21 7.11
N HIS A 491 -23.56 -2.19 8.15
CA HIS A 491 -24.30 -0.99 8.50
C HIS A 491 -23.47 -0.14 9.44
N THR A 492 -23.37 1.15 9.16
CA THR A 492 -22.62 2.12 9.98
C THR A 492 -23.45 3.37 10.23
N ASP A 493 -23.22 4.01 11.36
CA ASP A 493 -23.77 5.32 11.66
C ASP A 493 -23.07 6.39 10.82
N TYR A 494 -23.70 7.56 10.67
CA TYR A 494 -23.00 8.75 10.17
C TYR A 494 -22.08 9.30 11.25
N ASP A 495 -21.00 9.94 10.85
CA ASP A 495 -20.07 10.60 11.79
C ASP A 495 -20.82 11.63 12.67
N TYR A 496 -21.76 12.35 12.06
CA TYR A 496 -22.62 13.27 12.78
C TYR A 496 -23.74 12.55 13.54
N VAL A 497 -23.67 12.58 14.87
CA VAL A 497 -24.74 12.16 15.77
C VAL A 497 -25.21 13.36 16.63
N PRO A 498 -26.49 13.77 16.54
CA PRO A 498 -26.98 14.95 17.26
C PRO A 498 -27.00 14.75 18.80
N GLU A 499 -26.48 15.74 19.56
CA GLU A 499 -26.37 15.71 21.03
C GLU A 499 -27.70 15.60 21.80
N ALA A 500 -28.83 15.93 21.16
CA ALA A 500 -30.14 15.84 21.77
C ALA A 500 -30.67 14.40 21.61
N GLY A 501 -30.45 13.58 22.63
CA GLY A 501 -30.95 12.20 22.70
C GLY A 501 -32.44 12.10 22.40
N MET A 502 -32.86 10.90 21.96
CA MET A 502 -34.25 10.53 21.62
C MET A 502 -35.26 11.22 22.55
N ASP A 503 -35.92 12.28 22.07
CA ASP A 503 -37.04 12.86 22.80
C ASP A 503 -38.23 11.91 22.57
N GLU A 504 -38.63 11.17 23.62
CA GLU A 504 -39.66 10.11 23.55
C GLU A 504 -41.02 10.60 23.01
N ASP A 505 -41.21 11.92 22.91
CA ASP A 505 -42.48 12.57 22.56
C ASP A 505 -42.45 13.44 21.28
N ASP A 506 -41.33 13.55 20.53
CA ASP A 506 -41.27 14.44 19.36
C ASP A 506 -41.31 13.71 18.01
N ASN A 507 -42.31 14.06 17.20
CA ASN A 507 -42.45 13.55 15.85
C ASN A 507 -41.38 14.19 14.94
N LEU A 508 -40.57 13.36 14.25
CA LEU A 508 -39.91 13.63 12.95
C LEU A 508 -38.52 14.33 12.86
N ILE A 509 -37.63 14.35 13.86
CA ILE A 509 -36.45 15.24 13.74
C ILE A 509 -35.10 14.60 13.34
N ASN A 510 -34.80 13.31 13.49
CA ASN A 510 -33.40 12.88 13.32
C ASN A 510 -33.25 11.61 12.45
N SER A 511 -33.28 11.75 11.11
CA SER A 511 -32.92 10.63 10.21
C SER A 511 -31.40 10.39 10.09
N TRP A 512 -30.58 11.04 10.92
CA TRP A 512 -29.14 10.77 11.02
C TRP A 512 -28.86 9.50 11.82
N ASP A 513 -29.71 9.16 12.80
CA ASP A 513 -29.58 7.90 13.56
C ASP A 513 -29.92 6.65 12.72
N SER A 514 -30.24 6.81 11.43
CA SER A 514 -30.58 5.71 10.54
C SER A 514 -29.36 5.07 9.87
N GLY A 515 -28.17 5.66 10.01
CA GLY A 515 -26.96 5.20 9.35
C GLY A 515 -27.06 5.03 7.83
N TYR A 516 -26.11 4.26 7.29
CA TYR A 516 -26.07 3.82 5.90
C TYR A 516 -25.29 2.50 5.78
N ASP A 517 -25.46 1.80 4.65
CA ASP A 517 -24.63 0.62 4.36
C ASP A 517 -23.30 1.08 3.71
N ILE A 518 -22.19 0.49 4.15
CA ILE A 518 -20.86 0.64 3.57
C ILE A 518 -20.34 -0.73 3.11
N MET A 519 -19.53 -0.75 2.07
CA MET A 519 -18.81 -1.94 1.61
C MET A 519 -17.37 -1.60 1.21
N GLY A 520 -16.44 -2.49 1.52
CA GLY A 520 -15.11 -2.49 0.91
C GLY A 520 -15.17 -3.14 -0.47
N TYR A 521 -14.51 -2.56 -1.47
CA TYR A 521 -14.43 -3.14 -2.81
C TYR A 521 -13.00 -3.02 -3.35
N PHE A 522 -12.24 -4.11 -3.19
CA PHE A 522 -10.81 -4.19 -3.45
C PHE A 522 -10.00 -3.17 -2.63
N GLY A 523 -10.33 -3.04 -1.34
CA GLY A 523 -9.65 -2.14 -0.39
C GLY A 523 -10.09 -0.68 -0.41
N GLU A 524 -11.05 -0.33 -1.26
CA GLU A 524 -11.63 1.01 -1.35
C GLU A 524 -13.05 1.05 -0.75
N LYS A 525 -13.43 2.17 -0.12
CA LYS A 525 -14.74 2.34 0.52
C LYS A 525 -15.82 2.76 -0.50
N TYR A 526 -16.92 2.02 -0.53
CA TYR A 526 -18.08 2.30 -1.38
C TYR A 526 -19.38 2.24 -0.58
N VAL A 527 -20.37 2.98 -1.07
CA VAL A 527 -21.75 2.96 -0.55
C VAL A 527 -22.62 2.26 -1.60
N PRO A 528 -23.22 1.09 -1.28
CA PRO A 528 -24.32 0.52 -2.05
C PRO A 528 -25.42 1.55 -2.28
N LEU A 529 -26.25 1.41 -3.33
CA LEU A 529 -27.34 2.36 -3.55
C LEU A 529 -28.33 2.31 -2.38
N ASN A 530 -28.12 3.23 -1.43
CA ASN A 530 -28.82 3.33 -0.16
C ASN A 530 -30.20 3.95 -0.41
N VAL A 531 -31.25 3.14 -0.26
CA VAL A 531 -32.62 3.60 -0.45
C VAL A 531 -33.20 4.09 0.87
N VAL A 532 -33.77 5.29 0.85
CA VAL A 532 -34.39 5.91 2.02
C VAL A 532 -35.88 6.15 1.84
N ASP A 533 -36.61 6.35 2.94
CA ASP A 533 -38.02 6.72 2.91
C ASP A 533 -38.25 8.21 2.63
N ALA A 534 -39.46 8.73 2.91
CA ALA A 534 -39.78 10.14 2.72
C ALA A 534 -38.93 11.06 3.60
N ASP A 535 -38.66 10.63 4.83
CA ASP A 535 -38.02 11.39 5.92
C ASP A 535 -36.50 11.15 6.00
N GLY A 536 -36.00 10.21 5.18
CA GLY A 536 -34.58 9.91 5.04
C GLY A 536 -34.10 8.72 5.85
N PHE A 537 -35.01 7.90 6.39
CA PHE A 537 -34.60 6.67 7.07
C PHE A 537 -34.20 5.61 6.06
N HIS A 538 -33.07 4.95 6.30
CA HIS A 538 -32.55 3.84 5.51
C HIS A 538 -33.52 2.65 5.48
N ILE A 539 -33.67 2.05 4.30
CA ILE A 539 -34.50 0.86 4.06
C ILE A 539 -33.64 -0.24 3.44
N HIS A 540 -33.09 -1.10 4.29
CA HIS A 540 -32.19 -2.21 3.92
C HIS A 540 -32.72 -3.06 2.75
N ASP A 541 -33.95 -3.58 2.84
CA ASP A 541 -34.56 -4.48 1.83
C ASP A 541 -34.64 -3.88 0.41
N ARG A 542 -34.63 -2.55 0.30
CA ARG A 542 -34.72 -1.84 -1.00
C ARG A 542 -33.35 -1.47 -1.57
N SER A 543 -32.32 -1.41 -0.74
CA SER A 543 -30.95 -1.14 -1.15
C SER A 543 -30.41 -2.24 -2.08
N LYS A 544 -29.37 -1.90 -2.85
CA LYS A 544 -28.79 -2.81 -3.86
C LYS A 544 -27.28 -2.90 -3.66
N LEU A 545 -26.80 -4.08 -3.29
CA LEU A 545 -25.38 -4.33 -3.07
C LEU A 545 -24.59 -4.37 -4.39
N GLU A 546 -25.19 -4.89 -5.46
CA GLU A 546 -24.60 -4.96 -6.80
C GLU A 546 -24.59 -3.61 -7.55
N LYS A 547 -25.10 -2.53 -6.93
CA LYS A 547 -25.08 -1.18 -7.47
C LYS A 547 -24.53 -0.24 -6.41
N PHE A 548 -23.45 0.48 -6.69
CA PHE A 548 -22.76 1.24 -5.65
C PHE A 548 -21.98 2.42 -6.21
N SER A 549 -21.60 3.36 -5.35
CA SER A 549 -20.81 4.55 -5.68
C SER A 549 -19.76 4.82 -4.60
N PRO A 550 -18.61 5.43 -4.94
CA PRO A 550 -17.62 5.84 -3.94
C PRO A 550 -18.25 6.76 -2.88
N LEU A 551 -17.81 6.64 -1.63
CA LEU A 551 -18.06 7.66 -0.63
C LEU A 551 -17.15 8.86 -0.94
N VAL A 552 -17.71 10.08 -0.93
CA VAL A 552 -16.93 11.32 -1.11
C VAL A 552 -16.54 11.88 0.25
N THR A 553 -17.53 12.06 1.13
CA THR A 553 -17.31 12.54 2.49
C THR A 553 -18.43 12.03 3.41
N ASP A 554 -18.06 11.80 4.66
CA ASP A 554 -18.91 11.70 5.84
C ASP A 554 -18.14 12.53 6.88
N ASP A 555 -18.64 13.71 7.22
CA ASP A 555 -17.89 14.70 8.00
C ASP A 555 -18.83 15.48 8.91
N ASP A 556 -18.51 15.50 10.20
CA ASP A 556 -19.22 16.23 11.26
C ASP A 556 -18.50 17.54 11.66
N THR A 557 -17.46 17.92 10.93
CA THR A 557 -16.72 19.15 11.16
C THR A 557 -17.64 20.36 11.02
N LYS A 558 -17.55 21.26 11.99
CA LYS A 558 -18.30 22.52 11.98
C LYS A 558 -17.61 23.57 11.09
N TYR A 559 -18.28 23.93 10.00
CA TYR A 559 -17.96 25.00 9.08
C TYR A 559 -18.84 26.24 9.31
N THR A 560 -18.23 27.43 9.24
CA THR A 560 -18.97 28.71 9.24
C THR A 560 -18.69 29.45 7.94
N LEU A 561 -19.68 29.49 7.06
CA LEU A 561 -19.57 30.02 5.70
C LEU A 561 -20.33 31.34 5.58
N LYS A 562 -19.78 32.32 4.84
CA LYS A 562 -20.51 33.52 4.45
C LYS A 562 -21.36 33.25 3.21
N THR A 563 -22.36 34.10 2.98
CA THR A 563 -23.02 34.13 1.67
C THR A 563 -22.01 34.39 0.55
N GLY A 564 -21.98 33.50 -0.44
CA GLY A 564 -21.04 33.47 -1.56
C GLY A 564 -19.85 32.53 -1.35
N ASP A 565 -19.61 32.05 -0.13
CA ASP A 565 -18.55 31.07 0.14
C ASP A 565 -18.96 29.67 -0.33
N SER A 566 -17.96 28.83 -0.57
CA SER A 566 -18.10 27.42 -0.95
C SER A 566 -17.20 26.53 -0.10
N LEU A 567 -17.69 25.35 0.24
CA LEU A 567 -16.95 24.28 0.89
C LEU A 567 -16.60 23.22 -0.17
N GLU A 568 -15.32 22.94 -0.36
CA GLU A 568 -14.88 21.83 -1.21
C GLU A 568 -15.12 20.52 -0.47
N LEU A 569 -15.88 19.61 -1.07
CA LEU A 569 -16.25 18.31 -0.48
C LEU A 569 -15.39 17.17 -1.03
N GLY A 570 -14.69 17.41 -2.13
CA GLY A 570 -13.83 16.44 -2.79
C GLY A 570 -14.42 15.81 -4.03
N ASN A 571 -13.57 15.12 -4.79
CA ASN A 571 -13.88 14.60 -6.13
C ASN A 571 -14.56 15.66 -7.02
N GLY A 572 -14.14 16.92 -6.96
CA GLY A 572 -14.75 18.03 -7.73
C GLY A 572 -16.14 18.48 -7.27
N TYR A 573 -16.67 17.97 -6.15
CA TYR A 573 -17.90 18.48 -5.56
C TYR A 573 -17.64 19.65 -4.61
N SER A 574 -18.54 20.64 -4.64
CA SER A 574 -18.51 21.75 -3.69
C SER A 574 -19.91 22.22 -3.29
N LEU A 575 -20.06 22.67 -2.04
CA LEU A 575 -21.31 23.13 -1.46
C LEU A 575 -21.23 24.63 -1.18
N SER A 576 -22.04 25.41 -1.88
CA SER A 576 -22.03 26.88 -1.76
C SER A 576 -23.25 27.43 -1.03
N VAL A 577 -23.01 28.45 -0.20
CA VAL A 577 -24.07 29.25 0.42
C VAL A 577 -24.45 30.37 -0.52
N THR A 578 -25.60 30.27 -1.18
CA THR A 578 -26.00 31.26 -2.20
C THR A 578 -26.66 32.50 -1.59
N GLN A 579 -27.50 32.32 -0.57
CA GLN A 579 -28.17 33.39 0.16
C GLN A 579 -28.75 32.89 1.49
N ILE A 580 -29.20 33.81 2.33
CA ILE A 580 -30.01 33.52 3.52
C ILE A 580 -31.29 34.33 3.50
N ASP A 581 -32.31 33.89 4.24
CA ASP A 581 -33.56 34.64 4.32
C ASP A 581 -33.46 35.87 5.23
N LEU A 582 -34.42 36.79 5.10
CA LEU A 582 -34.44 38.04 5.86
C LEU A 582 -34.57 37.82 7.37
N LYS A 583 -35.13 36.70 7.82
CA LYS A 583 -35.26 36.40 9.25
C LYS A 583 -34.00 35.78 9.83
N GLY A 584 -33.06 35.33 8.99
CA GLY A 584 -31.86 34.64 9.44
C GLY A 584 -32.19 33.28 10.03
N ASN A 585 -33.10 32.52 9.42
CA ASN A 585 -33.44 31.18 9.86
C ASN A 585 -33.61 30.18 8.70
N LYS A 586 -33.25 30.59 7.48
CA LYS A 586 -33.11 29.69 6.33
C LYS A 586 -31.87 30.03 5.52
N ALA A 587 -31.20 29.00 5.03
CA ALA A 587 -30.08 29.10 4.09
C ALA A 587 -30.47 28.50 2.74
N ASP A 588 -30.06 29.14 1.65
CA ASP A 588 -30.19 28.59 0.28
C ASP A 588 -28.83 28.02 -0.13
N LEU A 589 -28.76 26.71 -0.28
CA LEU A 589 -27.55 25.96 -0.56
C LEU A 589 -27.58 25.40 -1.97
N ALA A 590 -26.42 25.33 -2.61
CA ALA A 590 -26.25 24.76 -3.95
C ALA A 590 -25.06 23.79 -3.97
N LEU A 591 -25.29 22.58 -4.49
CA LEU A 591 -24.25 21.59 -4.75
C LEU A 591 -23.76 21.74 -6.19
N TYR A 592 -22.46 21.81 -6.37
CA TYR A 592 -21.78 21.82 -7.65
C TYR A 592 -20.93 20.56 -7.84
N LYS A 593 -20.72 20.18 -9.09
CA LYS A 593 -19.73 19.18 -9.53
C LYS A 593 -18.96 19.78 -10.71
N ASP A 594 -17.65 19.90 -10.59
CA ASP A 594 -16.78 20.48 -11.61
C ASP A 594 -17.28 21.88 -12.07
N ASN A 595 -17.69 22.70 -11.10
CA ASN A 595 -18.32 24.02 -11.27
C ASN A 595 -19.70 24.02 -11.98
N ALA A 596 -20.28 22.85 -12.28
CA ALA A 596 -21.64 22.75 -12.81
C ALA A 596 -22.65 22.54 -11.67
N LEU A 597 -23.72 23.32 -11.66
CA LEU A 597 -24.80 23.18 -10.68
C LEU A 597 -25.46 21.80 -10.82
N VAL A 598 -25.48 21.05 -9.73
CA VAL A 598 -26.14 19.75 -9.65
C VAL A 598 -27.56 19.90 -9.11
N THR A 599 -27.71 20.52 -7.94
CA THR A 599 -28.98 20.70 -7.24
C THR A 599 -28.88 21.86 -6.23
N SER A 600 -30.01 22.39 -5.79
CA SER A 600 -30.08 23.43 -4.75
C SER A 600 -31.32 23.27 -3.89
N SER A 601 -31.26 23.72 -2.63
CA SER A 601 -32.38 23.67 -1.71
C SER A 601 -32.32 24.76 -0.66
N ILE A 602 -33.50 25.19 -0.22
CA ILE A 602 -33.65 26.10 0.92
C ILE A 602 -33.83 25.25 2.18
N VAL A 603 -32.86 25.34 3.09
CA VAL A 603 -32.83 24.61 4.35
C VAL A 603 -33.30 25.51 5.48
N ALA A 604 -34.31 25.07 6.22
CA ALA A 604 -34.86 25.79 7.36
C ALA A 604 -34.31 25.19 8.66
N THR A 605 -33.73 26.03 9.52
CA THR A 605 -33.11 25.60 10.79
C THR A 605 -34.15 25.13 11.80
N SER A 606 -33.72 24.37 12.80
CA SER A 606 -34.53 23.95 13.96
C SER A 606 -35.19 25.14 14.67
N SER A 607 -34.49 26.28 14.77
CA SER A 607 -35.02 27.54 15.33
C SER A 607 -36.23 28.12 14.57
N SER A 608 -36.54 27.60 13.38
CA SER A 608 -37.70 27.97 12.56
C SER A 608 -38.80 26.90 12.47
N GLY A 609 -38.66 25.79 13.20
CA GLY A 609 -39.52 24.62 13.09
C GLY A 609 -39.24 23.76 11.84
N GLY A 610 -38.08 23.93 11.22
CA GLY A 610 -37.54 23.02 10.20
C GLY A 610 -36.63 21.96 10.81
N SER A 611 -36.19 20.98 10.03
CA SER A 611 -35.28 19.92 10.51
C SER A 611 -33.81 20.32 10.50
N GLY A 612 -33.43 21.44 9.88
CA GLY A 612 -32.03 21.75 9.58
C GLY A 612 -31.41 20.84 8.50
N ASN A 613 -32.13 19.83 8.02
CA ASN A 613 -31.59 18.80 7.14
C ASN A 613 -31.94 19.05 5.67
N TRP A 614 -30.94 18.91 4.80
CA TRP A 614 -31.13 18.74 3.37
C TRP A 614 -30.73 17.35 2.94
N ILE A 615 -31.73 16.52 2.61
CA ILE A 615 -31.53 15.18 2.07
C ILE A 615 -31.83 15.22 0.58
N TYR A 616 -30.79 15.05 -0.24
CA TYR A 616 -30.94 14.93 -1.67
C TYR A 616 -31.00 13.45 -2.06
N LYS A 617 -32.10 13.09 -2.73
CA LYS A 617 -32.34 11.75 -3.26
C LYS A 617 -32.84 11.81 -4.69
N ASP A 618 -32.48 10.81 -5.49
CA ASP A 618 -32.90 10.70 -6.88
C ASP A 618 -33.07 9.22 -7.30
N THR A 619 -33.47 9.00 -8.54
CA THR A 619 -33.45 7.69 -9.18
C THR A 619 -32.10 7.45 -9.84
N VAL A 620 -31.36 6.44 -9.39
CA VAL A 620 -30.05 6.04 -9.92
C VAL A 620 -30.13 4.60 -10.40
N LEU A 621 -29.69 4.32 -11.64
CA LEU A 621 -29.71 2.96 -12.23
C LEU A 621 -31.06 2.23 -12.06
N ASN A 622 -32.16 2.97 -12.28
CA ASN A 622 -33.55 2.54 -12.10
C ASN A 622 -33.97 2.17 -10.65
N VAL A 623 -33.15 2.48 -9.65
CA VAL A 623 -33.49 2.38 -8.23
C VAL A 623 -33.99 3.74 -7.78
N LYS A 624 -35.20 3.80 -7.21
CA LYS A 624 -35.83 5.05 -6.74
C LYS A 624 -35.43 5.36 -5.32
N ASP A 625 -35.55 6.64 -4.95
CA ASP A 625 -35.37 7.14 -3.59
C ASP A 625 -33.97 6.85 -3.02
N VAL A 626 -32.93 6.86 -3.86
CA VAL A 626 -31.55 6.64 -3.43
C VAL A 626 -31.03 7.93 -2.80
N GLN A 627 -30.56 7.88 -1.55
CA GLN A 627 -29.90 9.01 -0.89
C GLN A 627 -28.52 9.24 -1.52
N LEU A 628 -28.30 10.47 -1.99
CA LEU A 628 -27.08 10.87 -2.69
C LEU A 628 -26.25 11.86 -1.89
N MET A 629 -26.91 12.68 -1.07
CA MET A 629 -26.27 13.65 -0.20
C MET A 629 -27.17 13.97 0.98
N ARG A 630 -26.55 14.32 2.10
CA ARG A 630 -27.18 14.83 3.30
C ARG A 630 -26.35 15.97 3.89
N VAL A 631 -26.99 17.07 4.27
CA VAL A 631 -26.34 18.23 4.91
C VAL A 631 -27.16 18.65 6.12
N HIS A 632 -26.50 18.94 7.25
CA HIS A 632 -27.13 19.58 8.40
C HIS A 632 -26.69 21.04 8.52
N VAL A 633 -27.67 21.94 8.59
CA VAL A 633 -27.48 23.37 8.85
C VAL A 633 -27.89 23.62 10.29
N LYS A 634 -26.89 23.73 11.16
CA LYS A 634 -27.06 24.01 12.58
C LYS A 634 -27.70 25.35 12.85
N ASP A 635 -27.19 26.42 12.23
CA ASP A 635 -27.75 27.76 12.43
C ASP A 635 -27.50 28.69 11.24
N VAL A 636 -28.31 29.75 11.19
CA VAL A 636 -28.19 30.82 10.21
C VAL A 636 -28.15 32.14 10.95
N PHE A 637 -27.16 32.98 10.64
CA PHE A 637 -26.99 34.27 11.28
C PHE A 637 -27.14 35.39 10.25
N ASN A 638 -28.20 36.19 10.39
CA ASN A 638 -28.36 37.44 9.65
C ASN A 638 -27.84 38.62 10.48
N GLY A 639 -26.55 38.91 10.34
CA GLY A 639 -25.92 40.08 10.93
C GLY A 639 -26.07 41.30 10.03
N GLY A 640 -26.26 42.49 10.60
CA GLY A 640 -26.38 43.74 9.83
C GLY A 640 -25.15 44.13 8.97
N LYS A 641 -24.06 43.35 9.03
CA LYS A 641 -22.88 43.48 8.17
C LYS A 641 -22.49 42.18 7.45
N THR A 642 -22.83 41.02 8.01
CA THR A 642 -22.38 39.71 7.53
C THR A 642 -23.45 38.68 7.78
N ASN A 643 -23.70 37.87 6.76
CA ASN A 643 -24.58 36.72 6.81
C ASN A 643 -23.73 35.46 6.90
N LEU A 644 -24.03 34.59 7.86
CA LEU A 644 -23.28 33.36 8.10
C LEU A 644 -24.24 32.17 8.11
N VAL A 645 -23.74 31.02 7.69
CA VAL A 645 -24.40 29.72 7.80
C VAL A 645 -23.43 28.78 8.49
N GLU A 646 -23.91 28.11 9.51
CA GLU A 646 -23.17 27.08 10.24
C GLU A 646 -23.63 25.71 9.76
N ILE A 647 -22.69 24.96 9.16
CA ILE A 647 -22.88 23.58 8.71
C ILE A 647 -21.99 22.72 9.59
N ASP A 648 -22.52 21.65 10.15
CA ASP A 648 -21.81 20.74 11.06
C ASP A 648 -22.04 19.27 10.69
N ALA A 649 -22.60 19.01 9.51
CA ALA A 649 -22.61 17.66 8.94
C ALA A 649 -22.74 17.71 7.41
N VAL A 650 -21.90 16.94 6.71
CA VAL A 650 -22.02 16.67 5.28
C VAL A 650 -21.71 15.20 5.00
N TRP A 651 -22.67 14.52 4.37
CA TRP A 651 -22.48 13.18 3.81
C TRP A 651 -22.78 13.21 2.32
N LEU A 652 -21.92 12.62 1.49
CA LEU A 652 -22.02 12.66 0.03
C LEU A 652 -21.42 11.41 -0.61
N THR A 653 -22.11 10.85 -1.61
CA THR A 653 -21.55 9.83 -2.50
C THR A 653 -21.21 10.40 -3.87
N ASP A 654 -20.27 9.79 -4.59
CA ASP A 654 -19.97 10.17 -5.96
C ASP A 654 -20.98 9.53 -6.92
N PHE A 655 -22.23 9.98 -6.83
CA PHE A 655 -23.35 9.42 -7.60
C PHE A 655 -23.28 9.70 -9.11
N LYS A 656 -22.25 10.40 -9.60
CA LYS A 656 -21.91 10.50 -11.02
C LYS A 656 -21.01 9.34 -11.50
N ASN A 657 -20.33 8.67 -10.59
CA ASN A 657 -19.43 7.53 -10.82
C ASN A 657 -20.00 6.27 -10.17
N VAL A 658 -21.19 5.86 -10.63
CA VAL A 658 -21.90 4.67 -10.12
C VAL A 658 -21.50 3.42 -10.90
N THR A 659 -21.36 2.32 -10.19
CA THR A 659 -21.09 0.98 -10.73
C THR A 659 -22.36 0.13 -10.65
N GLU A 660 -22.66 -0.61 -11.71
CA GLU A 660 -23.68 -1.67 -11.75
C GLU A 660 -23.00 -2.96 -12.17
N LEU A 661 -23.04 -3.98 -11.32
CA LEU A 661 -22.50 -5.30 -11.64
C LEU A 661 -23.57 -6.20 -12.23
N ASN A 662 -23.25 -6.81 -13.36
CA ASN A 662 -24.04 -7.84 -14.02
C ASN A 662 -23.29 -9.17 -13.95
N ALA A 663 -24.04 -10.26 -13.77
CA ALA A 663 -23.45 -11.59 -13.76
C ALA A 663 -22.57 -11.79 -15.01
N ASP A 664 -21.40 -12.38 -14.80
CA ASP A 664 -20.34 -12.57 -15.80
C ASP A 664 -19.51 -11.33 -16.17
N ASP A 665 -19.70 -10.17 -15.53
CA ASP A 665 -18.79 -9.03 -15.68
C ASP A 665 -17.35 -9.42 -15.32
N GLU A 666 -16.40 -8.98 -16.14
CA GLU A 666 -14.96 -9.20 -15.92
C GLU A 666 -14.32 -7.96 -15.29
N ILE A 667 -13.68 -8.14 -14.14
CA ILE A 667 -12.95 -7.12 -13.41
C ILE A 667 -11.50 -7.61 -13.31
N GLY A 668 -10.65 -7.13 -14.23
CA GLY A 668 -9.27 -7.59 -14.36
C GLY A 668 -9.19 -9.09 -14.69
N LEU A 669 -8.60 -9.87 -13.77
CA LEU A 669 -8.51 -11.32 -13.84
C LEU A 669 -9.69 -12.03 -13.17
N LEU A 670 -10.56 -11.29 -12.48
CA LEU A 670 -11.72 -11.84 -11.82
C LEU A 670 -12.97 -11.71 -12.68
N LYS A 671 -13.94 -12.57 -12.39
CA LYS A 671 -15.26 -12.60 -12.99
C LYS A 671 -16.32 -12.62 -11.90
N TYR A 672 -17.31 -11.75 -12.02
CA TYR A 672 -18.40 -11.66 -11.05
C TYR A 672 -19.40 -12.81 -11.25
N ALA A 673 -19.58 -13.64 -10.22
CA ALA A 673 -20.50 -14.78 -10.23
C ALA A 673 -21.96 -14.39 -10.00
N GLY A 674 -22.20 -13.20 -9.44
CA GLY A 674 -23.52 -12.74 -9.04
C GLY A 674 -23.66 -12.52 -7.53
N LEU A 675 -24.84 -12.05 -7.15
CA LEU A 675 -25.26 -11.85 -5.78
C LEU A 675 -25.72 -13.18 -5.18
N VAL A 676 -25.09 -13.59 -4.07
CA VAL A 676 -25.34 -14.88 -3.42
C VAL A 676 -25.91 -14.65 -2.03
N PRO A 677 -27.10 -15.18 -1.68
CA PRO A 677 -27.62 -15.05 -0.32
C PRO A 677 -26.71 -15.75 0.68
N LEU A 678 -26.49 -15.14 1.85
CA LEU A 678 -25.54 -15.64 2.84
C LEU A 678 -25.82 -17.10 3.24
N SER A 679 -27.09 -17.43 3.41
CA SER A 679 -27.58 -18.78 3.75
C SER A 679 -27.21 -19.87 2.74
N HIS A 680 -26.80 -19.51 1.53
CA HIS A 680 -26.35 -20.45 0.49
C HIS A 680 -24.83 -20.49 0.35
N ALA A 681 -24.11 -19.45 0.79
CA ALA A 681 -22.66 -19.33 0.68
C ALA A 681 -21.91 -20.04 1.82
N VAL A 682 -22.47 -19.99 3.04
CA VAL A 682 -21.82 -20.47 4.27
C VAL A 682 -22.57 -21.68 4.85
N PRO A 683 -21.88 -22.74 5.31
CA PRO A 683 -22.53 -23.87 5.97
C PRO A 683 -23.29 -23.40 7.22
N SER A 684 -24.45 -23.99 7.52
CA SER A 684 -25.30 -23.58 8.66
C SER A 684 -24.65 -23.69 10.05
N ARG A 685 -23.43 -24.21 10.15
CA ARG A 685 -22.66 -24.34 11.40
C ARG A 685 -21.60 -23.25 11.58
N MET A 686 -21.34 -22.43 10.57
CA MET A 686 -20.32 -21.40 10.58
C MET A 686 -20.98 -20.02 10.60
N ARG A 687 -20.47 -19.12 11.43
CA ARG A 687 -20.89 -17.72 11.44
C ARG A 687 -19.86 -16.87 10.71
N LEU A 688 -20.30 -15.86 9.95
CA LEU A 688 -19.36 -14.93 9.32
C LEU A 688 -18.58 -14.10 10.36
N SER A 689 -19.13 -13.94 11.57
CA SER A 689 -18.39 -13.38 12.70
C SER A 689 -17.14 -14.19 13.06
N GLU A 690 -17.07 -15.48 12.73
CA GLU A 690 -15.86 -16.31 12.89
C GLU A 690 -14.77 -15.95 11.86
N LEU A 691 -15.20 -15.44 10.70
CA LEU A 691 -14.34 -14.81 9.69
C LEU A 691 -14.19 -13.30 9.90
N ARG A 692 -14.70 -12.77 11.02
CA ARG A 692 -14.66 -11.35 11.36
C ARG A 692 -15.36 -10.45 10.35
N LEU A 693 -16.29 -10.99 9.57
CA LEU A 693 -17.11 -10.24 8.62
C LEU A 693 -18.44 -9.85 9.28
N SER A 694 -19.00 -8.73 8.82
CA SER A 694 -20.42 -8.41 9.04
C SER A 694 -21.32 -9.59 8.60
N GLU A 695 -22.50 -9.74 9.23
CA GLU A 695 -23.49 -10.78 8.90
C GLU A 695 -24.61 -10.22 7.99
N PRO A 696 -24.39 -10.09 6.66
CA PRO A 696 -25.35 -9.54 5.71
C PRO A 696 -26.43 -10.54 5.32
N GLU A 697 -27.36 -10.06 4.49
CA GLU A 697 -28.30 -10.93 3.78
C GLU A 697 -27.70 -11.58 2.52
N SER A 698 -26.70 -10.95 1.88
CA SER A 698 -26.14 -11.37 0.59
C SER A 698 -24.68 -10.94 0.40
N LEU A 699 -23.98 -11.62 -0.50
CA LEU A 699 -22.55 -11.45 -0.82
C LEU A 699 -22.36 -11.21 -2.31
N LEU A 700 -21.43 -10.33 -2.67
CA LEU A 700 -20.86 -10.29 -4.03
C LEU A 700 -19.73 -11.30 -4.11
N VAL A 701 -19.74 -12.15 -5.13
CA VAL A 701 -18.75 -13.23 -5.29
C VAL A 701 -18.01 -13.08 -6.59
N PHE A 702 -16.69 -13.10 -6.52
CA PHE A 702 -15.78 -12.99 -7.66
C PHE A 702 -14.84 -14.19 -7.67
N TYR A 703 -14.64 -14.76 -8.85
CA TYR A 703 -13.73 -15.89 -9.05
C TYR A 703 -12.73 -15.56 -10.15
N LEU A 704 -11.55 -16.17 -10.06
CA LEU A 704 -10.54 -16.05 -11.10
C LEU A 704 -11.04 -16.65 -12.43
N LYS A 705 -10.97 -15.87 -13.52
CA LYS A 705 -11.54 -16.26 -14.82
C LYS A 705 -10.81 -17.45 -15.47
N ASN A 706 -9.51 -17.54 -15.25
CA ASN A 706 -8.60 -18.57 -15.76
C ASN A 706 -7.62 -18.95 -14.64
N ASN A 707 -7.05 -20.15 -14.65
CA ASN A 707 -5.99 -20.49 -13.70
C ASN A 707 -4.80 -19.52 -13.81
N LEU A 708 -4.26 -19.08 -12.67
CA LEU A 708 -3.04 -18.27 -12.62
C LEU A 708 -1.83 -19.18 -12.38
N THR A 709 -0.94 -19.30 -13.35
CA THR A 709 0.35 -20.00 -13.16
C THR A 709 1.35 -19.03 -12.53
N MET A 710 1.86 -19.38 -11.36
CA MET A 710 2.91 -18.60 -10.69
C MET A 710 4.24 -18.78 -11.44
N THR A 711 5.05 -17.73 -11.47
CA THR A 711 6.42 -17.71 -12.01
C THR A 711 7.42 -17.43 -10.89
N ASP A 712 8.71 -17.69 -11.13
CA ASP A 712 9.81 -17.52 -10.16
C ASP A 712 9.75 -16.16 -9.45
N GLU A 713 9.41 -15.12 -10.20
CA GLU A 713 9.00 -13.82 -9.70
C GLU A 713 7.75 -13.39 -10.47
N MET A 714 6.72 -12.98 -9.74
CA MET A 714 5.44 -12.55 -10.29
C MET A 714 4.98 -11.29 -9.58
N ASP A 715 4.55 -10.31 -10.39
CA ASP A 715 3.84 -9.13 -9.94
C ASP A 715 2.70 -8.86 -10.91
N VAL A 716 1.45 -9.04 -10.45
CA VAL A 716 0.28 -8.98 -11.33
C VAL A 716 -0.89 -8.25 -10.68
N VAL A 717 -1.50 -7.34 -11.45
CA VAL A 717 -2.76 -6.71 -11.08
C VAL A 717 -3.90 -7.74 -11.21
N ILE A 718 -4.57 -8.04 -10.10
CA ILE A 718 -5.68 -8.99 -10.05
C ILE A 718 -6.99 -8.30 -10.46
N ALA A 719 -7.33 -7.20 -9.81
CA ALA A 719 -8.55 -6.44 -10.05
C ALA A 719 -8.43 -5.04 -9.43
N ASN A 720 -8.81 -4.00 -10.17
CA ASN A 720 -8.73 -2.60 -9.75
C ASN A 720 -7.33 -2.26 -9.21
N SER A 721 -7.22 -1.84 -7.95
CA SER A 721 -5.98 -1.49 -7.25
C SER A 721 -5.35 -2.68 -6.51
N MET A 722 -5.98 -3.87 -6.52
CA MET A 722 -5.48 -5.06 -5.84
C MET A 722 -4.60 -5.90 -6.77
N SER A 723 -3.41 -6.20 -6.29
CA SER A 723 -2.37 -6.94 -6.98
C SER A 723 -1.88 -8.13 -6.14
N LEU A 724 -1.12 -9.01 -6.77
CA LEU A 724 -0.50 -10.19 -6.19
C LEU A 724 0.98 -10.17 -6.53
N LYS A 725 1.83 -10.31 -5.51
CA LYS A 725 3.25 -10.62 -5.68
C LYS A 725 3.52 -12.04 -5.20
N ALA A 726 4.33 -12.77 -5.97
CA ALA A 726 4.76 -14.11 -5.62
C ALA A 726 6.22 -14.34 -6.00
N TYR A 727 6.91 -15.10 -5.16
CA TYR A 727 8.31 -15.46 -5.34
C TYR A 727 8.45 -16.96 -5.11
N GLU A 728 9.09 -17.64 -6.05
CA GLU A 728 9.56 -19.00 -5.81
C GLU A 728 10.64 -18.98 -4.73
N PHE A 729 10.56 -19.94 -3.83
CA PHE A 729 11.62 -20.20 -2.87
C PHE A 729 12.00 -21.68 -2.90
N GLU A 730 13.30 -21.94 -2.75
CA GLU A 730 13.79 -23.29 -2.54
C GLU A 730 13.39 -23.73 -1.13
N SER A 731 12.45 -24.67 -1.02
CA SER A 731 12.30 -25.44 0.21
C SER A 731 13.60 -26.22 0.39
N ALA A 732 14.38 -25.90 1.43
CA ALA A 732 15.66 -26.54 1.66
C ALA A 732 15.52 -28.07 1.55
N PRO A 733 16.38 -28.78 0.80
CA PRO A 733 16.48 -30.22 1.00
C PRO A 733 16.86 -30.42 2.47
N ASP A 734 16.18 -31.30 3.19
CA ASP A 734 16.45 -31.63 4.60
C ASP A 734 17.96 -31.95 4.82
N LEU A 735 18.79 -30.92 5.04
CA LEU A 735 20.23 -31.05 5.30
C LEU A 735 20.48 -31.67 6.69
N PHE A 736 19.43 -31.81 7.50
CA PHE A 736 19.39 -32.64 8.69
C PHE A 736 18.39 -33.78 8.52
N SER A 737 18.66 -34.69 7.58
CA SER A 737 18.03 -36.01 7.57
C SER A 737 18.40 -36.78 8.84
N ILE A 738 17.67 -36.55 9.92
CA ILE A 738 17.49 -37.56 10.96
C ILE A 738 16.95 -38.78 10.21
N PRO A 739 17.60 -39.96 10.24
CA PRO A 739 17.08 -41.12 9.54
C PRO A 739 15.67 -41.39 10.08
N PRO A 740 14.62 -41.34 9.24
CA PRO A 740 13.26 -41.38 9.74
C PRO A 740 13.00 -42.76 10.34
N ILE A 741 12.63 -42.79 11.62
CA ILE A 741 12.01 -43.97 12.23
C ILE A 741 10.57 -44.02 11.68
N GLY A 742 10.43 -44.50 10.44
CA GLY A 742 9.15 -44.74 9.77
C GLY A 742 9.15 -44.32 8.30
N PRO A 743 8.41 -45.00 7.42
CA PRO A 743 8.31 -44.63 6.02
C PRO A 743 7.42 -43.39 5.87
N ARG A 744 8.02 -42.19 5.93
CA ARG A 744 7.41 -41.01 5.31
C ARG A 744 7.64 -41.10 3.80
N VAL A 745 6.56 -40.96 3.05
CA VAL A 745 6.59 -40.82 1.59
C VAL A 745 7.32 -39.52 1.28
N MET A 746 8.44 -39.62 0.55
CA MET A 746 9.13 -38.47 -0.04
C MET A 746 8.16 -37.81 -1.01
N TYR A 747 7.61 -36.64 -0.65
CA TYR A 747 6.96 -35.78 -1.63
C TYR A 747 8.10 -35.04 -2.34
N GLY A 748 8.35 -35.40 -3.60
CA GLY A 748 9.45 -34.83 -4.38
C GLY A 748 9.26 -33.35 -4.69
N ASP A 749 10.38 -32.67 -4.94
CA ASP A 749 10.60 -31.35 -5.53
C ASP A 749 9.32 -30.68 -6.06
N THR A 750 8.72 -29.82 -5.24
CA THR A 750 7.68 -28.89 -5.67
C THR A 750 8.18 -27.47 -5.47
N ASN A 751 8.24 -26.68 -6.56
CA ASN A 751 8.45 -25.23 -6.47
C ASN A 751 7.42 -24.69 -5.48
N SER A 752 7.91 -24.15 -4.37
CA SER A 752 7.07 -23.56 -3.32
C SER A 752 7.14 -22.05 -3.49
N PHE A 753 6.02 -21.37 -3.28
CA PHE A 753 5.91 -19.94 -3.47
C PHE A 753 5.52 -19.26 -2.17
N LYS A 754 6.21 -18.16 -1.86
CA LYS A 754 5.71 -17.16 -0.92
C LYS A 754 4.96 -16.09 -1.71
N TYR A 755 3.78 -15.74 -1.25
CA TYR A 755 2.96 -14.76 -1.94
C TYR A 755 2.16 -13.90 -0.97
N TYR A 756 1.80 -12.70 -1.43
CA TYR A 756 0.94 -11.78 -0.71
C TYR A 756 0.15 -10.93 -1.70
N PHE A 757 -0.99 -10.43 -1.24
CA PHE A 757 -1.77 -9.44 -1.97
C PHE A 757 -1.42 -8.06 -1.48
N TYR A 758 -1.58 -7.06 -2.32
CA TYR A 758 -1.41 -5.68 -1.89
C TYR A 758 -2.33 -4.74 -2.66
N VAL A 759 -2.61 -3.59 -2.06
CA VAL A 759 -3.32 -2.47 -2.68
C VAL A 759 -2.41 -1.25 -2.65
N THR A 760 -2.24 -0.61 -3.80
CA THR A 760 -1.44 0.62 -3.90
C THR A 760 -2.32 1.84 -3.62
N LYS A 761 -1.92 2.67 -2.65
CA LYS A 761 -2.51 3.99 -2.39
C LYS A 761 -1.54 5.12 -2.76
N GLU A 762 -2.08 6.27 -3.13
CA GLU A 762 -1.30 7.45 -3.50
C GLU A 762 -1.56 8.63 -2.56
N ILE A 763 -0.49 9.29 -2.14
CA ILE A 763 -0.50 10.58 -1.45
C ILE A 763 0.02 11.65 -2.43
N GLY A 764 -0.70 12.75 -2.59
CA GLY A 764 -0.26 13.92 -3.37
C GLY A 764 -0.34 13.81 -4.91
N ASN A 765 -0.28 14.96 -5.59
CA ASN A 765 -0.41 15.07 -7.05
C ASN A 765 0.89 14.73 -7.78
N PHE A 766 1.00 13.50 -8.30
CA PHE A 766 1.98 13.20 -9.35
C PHE A 766 1.37 13.57 -10.71
N SER A 767 1.86 14.65 -11.32
CA SER A 767 1.79 14.71 -12.78
C SER A 767 2.64 13.56 -13.31
N SER A 768 2.06 12.65 -14.08
CA SER A 768 2.82 11.67 -14.84
C SER A 768 3.65 12.39 -15.91
N GLY A 769 4.79 12.94 -15.50
CA GLY A 769 5.86 13.30 -16.40
C GLY A 769 6.54 12.01 -16.84
N ASN A 770 6.36 11.64 -18.10
CA ASN A 770 7.32 10.78 -18.78
C ASN A 770 8.67 11.51 -18.75
N ASP A 771 9.57 11.14 -17.83
CA ASP A 771 10.98 11.50 -17.96
C ASP A 771 11.68 10.45 -18.82
N ASP A 772 11.45 10.58 -20.13
CA ASP A 772 12.48 10.27 -21.11
C ASP A 772 13.46 11.45 -21.11
N GLY A 773 14.72 11.18 -20.80
CA GLY A 773 15.74 12.22 -20.66
C GLY A 773 16.00 13.02 -21.95
N ASP A 774 16.32 14.30 -21.77
CA ASP A 774 17.41 14.95 -22.50
C ASP A 774 17.89 16.18 -21.70
N GLY A 775 19.20 16.29 -21.55
CA GLY A 775 19.83 17.40 -20.84
C GLY A 775 19.93 18.65 -21.72
N SER A 776 20.02 19.82 -21.08
CA SER A 776 21.05 20.83 -21.39
C SER A 776 20.92 22.09 -20.53
N ASP A 777 22.02 22.37 -19.84
CA ASP A 777 22.68 23.67 -19.68
C ASP A 777 22.05 24.84 -18.91
N ASN A 778 22.72 25.11 -17.78
CA ASN A 778 23.58 26.27 -17.50
C ASN A 778 23.11 27.42 -16.60
N GLY A 779 23.92 27.61 -15.54
CA GLY A 779 24.32 28.91 -14.95
C GLY A 779 23.58 29.24 -13.65
N GLY A 780 24.17 29.06 -12.45
CA GLY A 780 25.23 29.89 -11.87
C GLY A 780 24.62 31.14 -11.21
N GLY A 781 24.83 31.53 -9.95
CA GLY A 781 25.66 31.06 -8.85
C GLY A 781 25.55 32.06 -7.68
N ASN A 782 26.21 31.71 -6.57
CA ASN A 782 26.64 32.51 -5.42
C ASN A 782 25.68 32.87 -4.27
N ASP A 783 25.96 32.18 -3.15
CA ASP A 783 26.47 32.71 -1.87
C ASP A 783 25.76 33.91 -1.21
N SER A 784 25.23 33.70 0.00
CA SER A 784 26.03 33.87 1.24
C SER A 784 25.16 33.83 2.50
N ASN A 785 25.71 33.17 3.53
CA ASN A 785 25.36 33.25 4.96
C ASN A 785 24.99 34.66 5.45
N GLU A 786 24.02 34.77 6.36
CA GLU A 786 24.28 35.11 7.77
C GLU A 786 23.01 35.10 8.64
N SER A 787 23.21 34.58 9.85
CA SER A 787 22.44 34.60 11.10
C SER A 787 21.59 35.83 11.44
N GLY A 788 20.53 35.62 12.24
CA GLY A 788 20.04 36.66 13.16
C GLY A 788 18.61 36.51 13.70
N ASP A 789 18.53 36.00 14.92
CA ASP A 789 17.48 36.05 15.96
C ASP A 789 16.52 37.27 15.99
N GLY A 790 15.30 37.06 16.51
CA GLY A 790 14.61 38.10 17.33
C GLY A 790 13.22 38.60 16.92
N SER A 791 12.17 37.84 17.26
CA SER A 791 10.91 38.27 17.90
C SER A 791 10.10 39.53 17.46
N ASN A 792 8.80 39.28 17.23
CA ASN A 792 7.59 39.98 17.74
C ASN A 792 6.91 41.14 16.95
N LYS A 793 5.59 40.92 16.73
CA LYS A 793 4.44 41.85 16.65
C LYS A 793 4.31 42.87 15.50
N GLY A 794 3.27 42.64 14.68
CA GLY A 794 2.04 43.47 14.74
C GLY A 794 1.84 44.58 13.70
N SER A 795 0.72 44.43 12.99
CA SER A 795 -0.18 45.44 12.38
C SER A 795 0.24 46.23 11.12
N GLU A 796 -0.52 45.93 10.06
CA GLU A 796 -1.30 46.83 9.17
C GLU A 796 -0.62 47.91 8.29
N THR A 797 -1.05 47.82 7.02
CA THR A 797 -1.27 48.86 5.99
C THR A 797 -0.06 49.66 5.49
N ASP A 798 0.34 49.40 4.24
CA ASP A 798 -0.04 50.27 3.11
C ASP A 798 0.47 49.68 1.78
N SER A 799 -0.40 49.70 0.77
CA SER A 799 -0.02 49.46 -0.63
C SER A 799 0.84 50.62 -1.16
N PRO A 800 1.72 50.34 -2.13
CA PRO A 800 1.74 51.22 -3.28
C PRO A 800 1.68 50.48 -4.62
N GLU A 801 0.98 51.15 -5.52
CA GLU A 801 0.87 50.95 -6.95
C GLU A 801 2.22 50.59 -7.59
N ASN A 802 2.22 49.60 -8.49
CA ASN A 802 3.33 49.42 -9.43
C ASN A 802 2.81 49.25 -10.86
N GLU A 803 3.44 50.04 -11.71
CA GLU A 803 3.19 50.25 -13.13
C GLU A 803 3.34 48.97 -13.97
N VAL A 804 2.49 48.83 -14.97
CA VAL A 804 2.52 47.74 -15.96
C VAL A 804 3.68 47.96 -16.94
N ASN A 805 4.66 47.05 -16.95
CA ASN A 805 5.70 46.96 -17.98
C ASN A 805 5.30 45.91 -19.04
N PRO A 806 5.15 46.25 -20.33
CA PRO A 806 4.60 45.34 -21.34
C PRO A 806 5.70 44.59 -22.11
N TYR A 807 6.53 43.79 -21.46
CA TYR A 807 7.41 42.82 -22.12
C TYR A 807 7.70 41.66 -21.16
N ASN A 808 6.80 40.67 -21.15
CA ASN A 808 7.06 39.27 -20.77
C ASN A 808 5.83 38.45 -21.21
N LEU A 809 5.80 38.13 -22.50
CA LEU A 809 5.04 36.98 -22.99
C LEU A 809 6.09 36.02 -23.56
N ILE A 810 5.96 34.75 -23.22
CA ILE A 810 6.80 33.60 -23.59
C ILE A 810 7.87 33.26 -22.55
N ASP A 811 7.41 32.72 -21.43
CA ASP A 811 8.02 31.56 -20.77
C ASP A 811 6.85 30.65 -20.38
N GLY A 812 6.84 29.41 -20.88
CA GLY A 812 5.72 28.47 -20.71
C GLY A 812 5.11 27.89 -21.98
N VAL A 813 5.84 27.84 -23.10
CA VAL A 813 5.43 27.05 -24.27
C VAL A 813 6.38 25.86 -24.39
N GLY A 814 5.98 24.71 -23.82
CA GLY A 814 6.77 23.48 -23.89
C GLY A 814 7.14 23.10 -25.33
N ALA A 815 8.27 22.42 -25.51
CA ALA A 815 8.85 22.08 -26.81
C ALA A 815 7.85 21.40 -27.79
N GLY A 816 6.86 20.66 -27.26
CA GLY A 816 5.78 20.06 -28.04
C GLY A 816 4.87 21.06 -28.76
N ALA A 817 4.59 22.22 -28.16
CA ALA A 817 3.77 23.25 -28.81
C ALA A 817 4.52 23.96 -29.94
N ILE A 818 5.84 24.16 -29.80
CA ILE A 818 6.70 24.70 -30.86
C ILE A 818 6.79 23.72 -32.04
N ALA A 819 6.96 22.42 -31.77
CA ALA A 819 6.97 21.38 -32.80
C ALA A 819 5.62 21.29 -33.55
N PHE A 820 4.50 21.44 -32.84
CA PHE A 820 3.16 21.46 -33.43
C PHE A 820 2.92 22.68 -34.35
N TRP A 821 3.36 23.87 -33.94
CA TRP A 821 3.27 25.08 -34.78
C TRP A 821 4.17 25.00 -36.02
N LEU A 822 5.36 24.38 -35.90
CA LEU A 822 6.22 24.09 -37.05
C LEU A 822 5.57 23.11 -38.03
N PHE A 823 4.89 22.07 -37.53
CA PHE A 823 4.15 21.12 -38.37
C PHE A 823 3.01 21.81 -39.13
N LEU A 824 2.21 22.66 -38.46
CA LEU A 824 1.15 23.45 -39.08
C LEU A 824 1.69 24.39 -40.16
N LEU A 825 2.85 25.02 -39.91
CA LEU A 825 3.52 25.88 -40.89
C LEU A 825 3.93 25.09 -42.14
N VAL A 826 4.50 23.88 -41.97
CA VAL A 826 4.88 23.00 -43.10
C VAL A 826 3.66 22.60 -43.91
N VAL A 827 2.55 22.22 -43.27
CA VAL A 827 1.29 21.87 -43.94
C VAL A 827 0.74 23.06 -44.72
N LEU A 828 0.78 24.27 -44.14
CA LEU A 828 0.34 25.50 -44.79
C LEU A 828 1.19 25.82 -46.04
N VAL A 829 2.51 25.70 -45.93
CA VAL A 829 3.44 25.90 -47.05
C VAL A 829 3.18 24.88 -48.16
N LEU A 830 2.95 23.61 -47.81
CA LEU A 830 2.61 22.56 -48.77
C LEU A 830 1.29 22.85 -49.49
N ALA A 831 0.27 23.33 -48.76
CA ALA A 831 -1.02 23.70 -49.31
C ALA A 831 -0.90 24.90 -50.28
N ILE A 832 -0.11 25.91 -49.92
CA ILE A 832 0.18 27.06 -50.80
C ILE A 832 0.95 26.61 -52.05
N TYR A 833 1.93 25.71 -51.90
CA TYR A 833 2.69 25.15 -53.02
C TYR A 833 1.79 24.39 -53.99
N LEU A 834 0.94 23.49 -53.48
CA LEU A 834 -0.01 22.72 -54.29
C LEU A 834 -1.05 23.62 -54.95
N TYR A 835 -1.52 24.67 -54.27
CA TYR A 835 -2.44 25.66 -54.84
C TYR A 835 -1.78 26.46 -55.97
N ARG A 836 -0.53 26.91 -55.80
CA ARG A 836 0.24 27.57 -56.86
C ARG A 836 0.44 26.65 -58.06
N ARG A 837 0.79 25.38 -57.83
CA ARG A 837 0.99 24.39 -58.90
C ARG A 837 -0.31 24.09 -59.65
N TYR A 838 -1.44 24.02 -58.94
CA TYR A 838 -2.76 23.90 -59.53
C TYR A 838 -3.10 25.12 -60.42
N LYS A 839 -2.80 26.35 -59.94
CA LYS A 839 -3.06 27.58 -60.70
C LYS A 839 -2.21 27.67 -61.98
N VAL A 840 -0.95 27.22 -61.93
CA VAL A 840 -0.07 27.10 -63.12
C VAL A 840 -0.60 26.05 -64.10
N SER A 841 -1.10 24.91 -63.61
CA SER A 841 -1.70 23.87 -64.46
C SER A 841 -2.99 24.33 -65.16
N GLN A 842 -3.76 25.23 -64.56
CA GLN A 842 -4.95 25.84 -65.19
C GLN A 842 -4.60 26.97 -66.18
N ALA A 843 -3.40 27.54 -66.11
CA ALA A 843 -2.94 28.56 -67.06
C ALA A 843 -2.25 27.97 -68.31
N GLN A 844 -1.91 26.68 -68.29
CA GLN A 844 -1.36 25.92 -69.42
C GLN A 844 -2.42 25.09 -70.18
N LYS A 845 -3.69 25.20 -69.77
CA LYS A 845 -4.86 24.71 -70.50
C LYS A 845 -5.66 25.91 -70.98
#